data_AF-C7NA07-F1
#
_entry.id   AF-C7NA07-F1
#
_cell.length_a   1.000
_cell.length_b   1.000
_cell.length_c   1.000
_cell.angle_alpha   90.00
_cell.angle_beta   90.00
_cell.angle_gamma   90.00
#
_symmetry.space_group_name_H-M   'P 1'
#
loop_
_entity.id
_entity.type
_entity.pdbx_description
1 polymer ?
#
loop_
_entity_poly.entity_id
_entity_poly.type
_entity_poly.pdbx_seq_one_letter_code
_entity_poly.pdbx_strand_id
1 'polypeptide(L)'
;MESNILIMSLSNNLEENIKRAKKNKKEYRWKDKKFNLEKYEYLTKVYLEKLKPNKIVVFGTQQSSWNYLYNLLNEYFYSEDKKIIFEESKQNDIGYIKKEFEKKFLDKCKIFFVESKNNFDNQNIASDLIFQIEEIKNILDEQSRSKIYVDITGGLRIMYMSLVSIINILKMYYSQLNLKVLYSQNDINTDYFQIIDITNVLEKLDFVDAVSSFTKYGSIDKLREIGNRDLLNKLDEFYIKLQFNLKGIDDIYKKITKINLKNEYENILKEKIKEVKSLKNEKYHNKVKNYGLEIVNKYESDNKKYKNLKDKRDKIVHPLNKSGKYIENNDEYRNSSKRKILIWNLGSGESGKGYEKIFYEYLDNEGKKEIIETQYTFEPYIEDYNQIYIFGLETGKWDILTENFKNKGIMLPNEKIKYVQIDNFGDVDELYLKIKNEIEVKKREIIEIDMDITHSFRDIPFNLLTSLRLFELLNDNVIIHSIYYGERILNSEYGSIYKIPILKIINLYKSIAEFKDYTKYTNALENTKMIDEKLSKIMRKISEAYTYNEYKKIIEISKEFEKINNKELDLINKKVYEIIEVKLIKNETYEELIKFVRKQKDSKNYALALFFLIDIYKYKIFKIDSKEKSENFYKKVEKLKTKNIDNKIDELINSINKLNEIRNDAGHINTRERNDTTYCSNLLNNVIEIMNKFTLQDIEKYSKKYGKIK
;
A
#
# COMPACT_ATOMS: atom_id res chain seq x y z
N MET A 1 -16.55 -26.54 6.38
CA MET A 1 -17.30 -26.00 5.23
C MET A 1 -16.53 -24.80 4.72
N GLU A 2 -16.32 -24.69 3.40
CA GLU A 2 -15.84 -23.42 2.82
C GLU A 2 -16.86 -22.33 3.15
N SER A 3 -16.39 -21.30 3.83
CA SER A 3 -17.20 -20.16 4.26
C SER A 3 -17.11 -19.10 3.17
N ASN A 4 -18.23 -18.56 2.70
CA ASN A 4 -18.23 -17.55 1.64
C ASN A 4 -18.72 -16.23 2.23
N ILE A 5 -17.90 -15.19 2.13
CA ILE A 5 -18.24 -13.85 2.57
C ILE A 5 -18.64 -13.04 1.35
N LEU A 6 -19.79 -12.37 1.40
CA LEU A 6 -20.19 -11.42 0.38
C LEU A 6 -20.18 -10.00 0.96
N ILE A 7 -19.25 -9.18 0.50
CA ILE A 7 -19.19 -7.75 0.79
C ILE A 7 -19.88 -7.02 -0.37
N MET A 8 -20.81 -6.12 -0.10
CA MET A 8 -21.52 -5.40 -1.16
C MET A 8 -21.86 -3.96 -0.77
N SER A 9 -22.02 -3.10 -1.76
CA SER A 9 -22.70 -1.81 -1.61
C SER A 9 -24.18 -1.92 -1.99
N LEU A 10 -25.05 -1.26 -1.23
CA LEU A 10 -26.49 -1.27 -1.43
C LEU A 10 -26.94 -0.01 -2.17
N SER A 11 -27.67 -0.20 -3.26
CA SER A 11 -28.23 0.90 -4.06
C SER A 11 -29.47 1.53 -3.43
N ASN A 12 -29.73 2.76 -3.87
CA ASN A 12 -30.95 3.50 -3.57
C ASN A 12 -32.01 3.18 -4.62
N ASN A 13 -33.29 3.31 -4.26
CA ASN A 13 -34.45 3.13 -5.16
C ASN A 13 -34.39 1.87 -6.04
N LEU A 14 -33.86 0.76 -5.50
CA LEU A 14 -33.69 -0.50 -6.22
C LEU A 14 -35.00 -0.96 -6.85
N GLU A 15 -36.11 -0.82 -6.14
CA GLU A 15 -37.44 -1.27 -6.58
C GLU A 15 -37.93 -0.54 -7.84
N GLU A 16 -37.74 0.78 -7.92
CA GLU A 16 -38.13 1.56 -9.10
C GLU A 16 -37.20 1.28 -10.29
N ASN A 17 -35.90 1.21 -10.03
CA ASN A 17 -34.89 0.90 -11.04
C ASN A 17 -35.16 -0.47 -11.69
N ILE A 18 -35.61 -1.46 -10.91
CA ILE A 18 -35.91 -2.79 -11.44
C ILE A 18 -37.23 -2.85 -12.17
N LYS A 19 -38.25 -2.08 -11.75
CA LYS A 19 -39.45 -1.89 -12.58
C LYS A 19 -39.09 -1.34 -13.96
N ARG A 20 -38.20 -0.34 -14.05
CA ARG A 20 -37.71 0.20 -15.32
C ARG A 20 -36.91 -0.85 -16.11
N ALA A 21 -36.00 -1.58 -15.46
CA ALA A 21 -35.19 -2.61 -16.13
C ALA A 21 -36.03 -3.78 -16.67
N LYS A 22 -37.06 -4.22 -15.93
CA LYS A 22 -38.04 -5.24 -16.38
C LYS A 22 -38.80 -4.77 -17.63
N LYS A 23 -39.23 -3.50 -17.69
CA LYS A 23 -39.87 -2.92 -18.90
C LYS A 23 -38.95 -2.96 -20.11
N ASN A 24 -37.65 -2.74 -19.91
CA ASN A 24 -36.64 -2.79 -20.96
C ASN A 24 -36.17 -4.22 -21.28
N LYS A 25 -36.85 -5.25 -20.76
CA LYS A 25 -36.54 -6.69 -20.95
C LYS A 25 -35.09 -7.05 -20.67
N LYS A 26 -34.44 -6.35 -19.72
CA LYS A 26 -33.05 -6.66 -19.38
C LYS A 26 -32.91 -8.01 -18.68
N GLU A 27 -31.73 -8.61 -18.79
CA GLU A 27 -31.32 -9.80 -18.01
C GLU A 27 -29.92 -9.60 -17.40
N TYR A 28 -29.55 -10.33 -16.34
CA TYR A 28 -28.14 -10.39 -15.93
C TYR A 28 -27.42 -11.51 -16.70
N ARG A 29 -26.21 -11.23 -17.17
CA ARG A 29 -25.31 -12.22 -17.78
C ARG A 29 -24.06 -12.37 -16.94
N TRP A 30 -23.73 -13.61 -16.59
CA TRP A 30 -22.49 -13.92 -15.89
C TRP A 30 -21.84 -15.14 -16.51
N LYS A 31 -20.71 -14.93 -17.18
CA LYS A 31 -20.14 -15.93 -18.11
C LYS A 31 -21.22 -16.34 -19.12
N ASP A 32 -21.36 -17.62 -19.40
CA ASP A 32 -22.36 -18.16 -20.34
C ASP A 32 -23.77 -18.31 -19.73
N LYS A 33 -23.97 -17.88 -18.48
CA LYS A 33 -25.26 -18.03 -17.77
C LYS A 33 -26.08 -16.77 -17.84
N LYS A 34 -27.38 -16.96 -18.11
CA LYS A 34 -28.40 -15.90 -18.15
C LYS A 34 -29.29 -15.99 -16.92
N PHE A 35 -29.62 -14.83 -16.36
CA PHE A 35 -30.48 -14.69 -15.18
C PHE A 35 -31.56 -13.68 -15.50
N ASN A 36 -32.79 -14.17 -15.69
CA ASN A 36 -33.91 -13.30 -16.01
C ASN A 36 -34.30 -12.42 -14.80
N LEU A 37 -34.75 -11.19 -15.08
CA LEU A 37 -35.19 -10.27 -14.03
C LEU A 37 -36.52 -10.67 -13.39
N GLU A 38 -37.31 -11.53 -14.01
CA GLU A 38 -38.59 -11.99 -13.42
C GLU A 38 -38.37 -12.83 -12.16
N LYS A 39 -37.43 -13.78 -12.21
CA LYS A 39 -37.09 -14.67 -11.09
C LYS A 39 -36.13 -14.02 -10.11
N TYR A 40 -35.06 -13.41 -10.62
CA TYR A 40 -33.97 -12.94 -9.76
C TYR A 40 -34.24 -11.55 -9.21
N GLU A 41 -34.98 -10.75 -9.98
CA GLU A 41 -35.29 -9.34 -9.70
C GLU A 41 -34.02 -8.48 -9.57
N TYR A 42 -33.20 -8.71 -8.55
CA TYR A 42 -32.02 -7.94 -8.16
C TYR A 42 -30.74 -8.78 -8.25
N LEU A 43 -29.62 -8.11 -8.53
CA LEU A 43 -28.30 -8.72 -8.63
C LEU A 43 -27.92 -9.52 -7.36
N THR A 44 -28.27 -9.01 -6.18
CA THR A 44 -28.00 -9.67 -4.91
C THR A 44 -28.58 -11.09 -4.86
N LYS A 45 -29.78 -11.33 -5.42
CA LYS A 45 -30.39 -12.67 -5.45
C LYS A 45 -29.60 -13.64 -6.32
N VAL A 46 -29.00 -13.16 -7.42
CA VAL A 46 -28.08 -13.95 -8.26
C VAL A 46 -26.86 -14.37 -7.43
N TYR A 47 -26.28 -13.45 -6.66
CA TYR A 47 -25.13 -13.74 -5.81
C TYR A 47 -25.47 -14.70 -4.67
N LEU A 48 -26.61 -14.55 -3.99
CA LEU A 48 -27.03 -15.47 -2.94
C LEU A 48 -27.17 -16.91 -3.48
N GLU A 49 -27.76 -17.09 -4.67
CA GLU A 49 -27.91 -18.42 -5.27
C GLU A 49 -26.56 -19.04 -5.70
N LYS A 50 -25.69 -18.24 -6.34
CA LYS A 50 -24.46 -18.75 -6.95
C LYS A 50 -23.28 -18.83 -6.00
N LEU A 51 -23.16 -17.88 -5.09
CA LEU A 51 -22.05 -17.78 -4.15
C LEU A 51 -22.36 -18.44 -2.83
N LYS A 52 -23.65 -18.56 -2.46
CA LYS A 52 -24.11 -19.13 -1.20
C LYS A 52 -23.33 -18.60 0.02
N PRO A 53 -23.26 -17.26 0.19
CA PRO A 53 -22.52 -16.69 1.31
C PRO A 53 -23.18 -17.07 2.64
N ASN A 54 -22.37 -17.31 3.66
CA ASN A 54 -22.83 -17.55 5.03
C ASN A 54 -22.69 -16.31 5.92
N LYS A 55 -21.87 -15.34 5.50
CA LYS A 55 -21.73 -14.00 6.09
C LYS A 55 -21.85 -12.95 4.98
N ILE A 56 -22.57 -11.88 5.26
CA ILE A 56 -22.78 -10.78 4.34
C ILE A 56 -22.35 -9.48 5.04
N VAL A 57 -21.60 -8.63 4.35
CA VAL A 57 -21.20 -7.31 4.82
C VAL A 57 -21.78 -6.30 3.83
N VAL A 58 -22.61 -5.39 4.32
CA VAL A 58 -23.33 -4.44 3.45
C VAL A 58 -22.98 -3.02 3.81
N PHE A 59 -22.58 -2.24 2.81
CA PHE A 59 -22.40 -0.80 2.89
C PHE A 59 -23.62 -0.13 2.31
N GLY A 60 -24.20 0.85 2.99
CA GLY A 60 -25.34 1.61 2.49
C GLY A 60 -25.37 3.03 3.06
N THR A 61 -26.25 3.85 2.51
CA THR A 61 -26.59 5.17 3.03
C THR A 61 -27.97 5.14 3.69
N GLN A 62 -28.43 6.25 4.27
CA GLN A 62 -29.81 6.37 4.74
C GLN A 62 -30.84 6.06 3.64
N GLN A 63 -30.50 6.33 2.39
CA GLN A 63 -31.40 6.20 1.23
C GLN A 63 -31.32 4.82 0.56
N SER A 64 -30.46 3.93 1.04
CA SER A 64 -30.31 2.60 0.47
C SER A 64 -31.56 1.76 0.72
N SER A 65 -31.84 0.80 -0.17
CA SER A 65 -33.06 -0.02 -0.08
C SER A 65 -32.98 -1.11 1.00
N TRP A 66 -32.90 -0.69 2.27
CA TRP A 66 -32.70 -1.55 3.44
C TRP A 66 -33.86 -2.52 3.69
N ASN A 67 -35.10 -2.05 3.54
CA ASN A 67 -36.29 -2.90 3.70
C ASN A 67 -36.30 -4.07 2.71
N TYR A 68 -35.88 -3.80 1.46
CA TYR A 68 -35.73 -4.83 0.45
C TYR A 68 -34.66 -5.86 0.84
N LEU A 69 -33.47 -5.39 1.20
CA LEU A 69 -32.38 -6.27 1.62
C LEU A 69 -32.79 -7.13 2.83
N TYR A 70 -33.45 -6.54 3.82
CA TYR A 70 -33.91 -7.24 5.02
C TYR A 70 -34.79 -8.45 4.65
N ASN A 71 -35.78 -8.24 3.79
CA ASN A 71 -36.67 -9.31 3.34
C ASN A 71 -35.93 -10.39 2.52
N LEU A 72 -35.02 -9.98 1.64
CA LEU A 72 -34.21 -10.92 0.85
C LEU A 72 -33.34 -11.81 1.75
N LEU A 73 -32.72 -11.23 2.78
CA LEU A 73 -31.91 -11.99 3.73
C LEU A 73 -32.76 -12.89 4.63
N ASN A 74 -33.98 -12.46 4.96
CA ASN A 74 -34.93 -13.27 5.73
C ASN A 74 -35.35 -14.54 4.95
N GLU A 75 -35.68 -14.39 3.66
CA GLU A 75 -35.95 -15.50 2.75
C GLU A 75 -34.73 -16.44 2.66
N TYR A 76 -33.54 -15.87 2.46
CA TYR A 76 -32.33 -16.66 2.21
C TYR A 76 -31.82 -17.43 3.44
N PHE A 77 -31.77 -16.81 4.63
CA PHE A 77 -31.21 -17.45 5.83
C PHE A 77 -32.22 -18.26 6.63
N TYR A 78 -33.49 -17.89 6.59
CA TYR A 78 -34.53 -18.47 7.45
C TYR A 78 -35.68 -19.13 6.68
N SER A 79 -35.70 -19.02 5.33
CA SER A 79 -36.81 -19.53 4.50
C SER A 79 -38.19 -19.00 4.93
N GLU A 80 -38.21 -17.77 5.45
CA GLU A 80 -39.43 -17.09 5.89
C GLU A 80 -40.00 -16.21 4.75
N ASP A 81 -41.21 -16.53 4.30
CA ASP A 81 -41.89 -15.79 3.22
C ASP A 81 -42.66 -14.54 3.67
N LYS A 82 -42.72 -14.28 4.99
CA LYS A 82 -43.45 -13.12 5.51
C LYS A 82 -42.67 -11.84 5.25
N LYS A 83 -43.16 -11.03 4.31
CA LYS A 83 -42.61 -9.70 4.02
C LYS A 83 -42.81 -8.76 5.21
N ILE A 84 -41.72 -8.24 5.74
CA ILE A 84 -41.67 -7.18 6.72
C ILE A 84 -41.57 -5.85 5.98
N ILE A 85 -42.35 -4.87 6.41
CA ILE A 85 -42.31 -3.52 5.86
C ILE A 85 -41.93 -2.60 7.02
N PHE A 86 -40.76 -1.98 6.92
CA PHE A 86 -40.39 -0.92 7.85
C PHE A 86 -41.40 0.23 7.74
N GLU A 87 -41.84 0.77 8.88
CA GLU A 87 -42.72 1.94 8.92
C GLU A 87 -42.08 3.11 8.15
N GLU A 88 -42.86 3.84 7.33
CA GLU A 88 -42.34 4.93 6.47
C GLU A 88 -41.53 5.97 7.26
N SER A 89 -41.96 6.30 8.48
CA SER A 89 -41.26 7.23 9.37
C SER A 89 -39.88 6.72 9.86
N LYS A 90 -39.63 5.40 9.77
CA LYS A 90 -38.41 4.73 10.24
C LYS A 90 -37.56 4.13 9.11
N GLN A 91 -38.05 4.14 7.87
CA GLN A 91 -37.33 3.58 6.71
C GLN A 91 -35.97 4.23 6.46
N ASN A 92 -35.79 5.48 6.89
CA ASN A 92 -34.53 6.22 6.78
C ASN A 92 -33.83 6.43 8.15
N ASP A 93 -34.34 5.85 9.23
CA ASP A 93 -33.73 5.94 10.56
C ASP A 93 -32.62 4.89 10.70
N ILE A 94 -31.37 5.36 10.66
CA ILE A 94 -30.18 4.51 10.81
C ILE A 94 -30.23 3.69 12.10
N GLY A 95 -30.62 4.31 13.22
CA GLY A 95 -30.63 3.67 14.53
C GLY A 95 -31.64 2.54 14.60
N TYR A 96 -32.81 2.74 13.98
CA TYR A 96 -33.82 1.69 13.84
C TYR A 96 -33.34 0.55 12.93
N ILE A 97 -32.83 0.86 11.73
CA ILE A 97 -32.39 -0.16 10.77
C ILE A 97 -31.25 -1.01 11.35
N LYS A 98 -30.27 -0.38 12.02
CA LYS A 98 -29.19 -1.11 12.73
C LYS A 98 -29.74 -2.11 13.73
N LYS A 99 -30.65 -1.66 14.60
CA LYS A 99 -31.25 -2.52 15.64
C LYS A 99 -32.01 -3.70 15.04
N GLU A 100 -32.79 -3.49 13.98
CA GLU A 100 -33.55 -4.57 13.33
C GLU A 100 -32.63 -5.60 12.67
N PHE A 101 -31.59 -5.16 11.96
CA PHE A 101 -30.61 -6.07 11.37
C PHE A 101 -29.79 -6.81 12.43
N GLU A 102 -29.32 -6.13 13.47
CA GLU A 102 -28.57 -6.77 14.57
C GLU A 102 -29.44 -7.79 15.31
N LYS A 103 -30.70 -7.47 15.60
CA LYS A 103 -31.62 -8.38 16.30
C LYS A 103 -31.82 -9.70 15.57
N LYS A 104 -31.91 -9.67 14.24
CA LYS A 104 -32.25 -10.87 13.45
C LYS A 104 -31.04 -11.52 12.78
N PHE A 105 -30.03 -10.76 12.38
CA PHE A 105 -28.93 -11.22 11.54
C PHE A 105 -27.54 -11.03 12.16
N LEU A 106 -27.38 -10.80 13.47
CA LEU A 106 -26.09 -10.50 14.13
C LEU A 106 -24.89 -11.31 13.59
N ASP A 107 -25.04 -12.64 13.57
CA ASP A 107 -23.96 -13.55 13.17
C ASP A 107 -23.86 -13.73 11.65
N LYS A 108 -24.85 -13.27 10.87
CA LYS A 108 -25.00 -13.50 9.42
C LYS A 108 -24.79 -12.26 8.57
N CYS A 109 -25.13 -11.07 9.06
CA CYS A 109 -25.06 -9.81 8.33
C CYS A 109 -24.45 -8.71 9.20
N LYS A 110 -23.42 -8.04 8.69
CA LYS A 110 -22.89 -6.78 9.26
C LYS A 110 -23.26 -5.65 8.31
N ILE A 111 -23.77 -4.54 8.85
CA ILE A 111 -24.10 -3.36 8.05
C ILE A 111 -23.26 -2.16 8.46
N PHE A 112 -22.77 -1.42 7.46
CA PHE A 112 -22.05 -0.16 7.61
C PHE A 112 -22.84 0.94 6.93
N PHE A 113 -23.02 2.05 7.64
CA PHE A 113 -23.66 3.24 7.10
C PHE A 113 -22.60 4.24 6.69
N VAL A 114 -22.75 4.79 5.49
CA VAL A 114 -21.96 5.90 4.97
C VAL A 114 -22.87 7.12 4.97
N GLU A 115 -22.54 8.13 5.77
CA GLU A 115 -23.31 9.37 5.83
C GLU A 115 -23.10 10.21 4.57
N SER A 116 -24.19 10.52 3.87
CA SER A 116 -24.17 11.36 2.66
C SER A 116 -24.53 12.84 2.92
N LYS A 117 -25.04 13.17 4.12
CA LYS A 117 -25.61 14.50 4.44
C LYS A 117 -24.65 15.49 5.08
N ASN A 118 -23.50 15.04 5.58
CA ASN A 118 -22.47 15.95 6.06
C ASN A 118 -21.70 16.46 4.83
N ASN A 119 -21.23 17.71 4.84
CA ASN A 119 -20.46 18.40 3.79
C ASN A 119 -19.11 17.72 3.46
N PHE A 120 -19.08 16.39 3.36
CA PHE A 120 -17.94 15.50 3.22
C PHE A 120 -16.70 16.10 3.89
N ASP A 121 -16.84 16.45 5.18
CA ASP A 121 -15.68 16.90 5.95
C ASP A 121 -14.70 15.73 5.96
N ASN A 122 -13.54 15.96 5.36
CA ASN A 122 -12.51 14.96 5.09
C ASN A 122 -12.12 14.16 6.35
N GLN A 123 -12.33 14.72 7.54
CA GLN A 123 -12.01 14.09 8.82
C GLN A 123 -12.96 12.94 9.18
N ASN A 124 -14.27 13.08 8.96
CA ASN A 124 -15.26 12.06 9.36
C ASN A 124 -15.18 10.82 8.46
N ILE A 125 -15.04 11.02 7.14
CA ILE A 125 -14.92 9.93 6.16
C ILE A 125 -13.72 9.03 6.45
N ALA A 126 -12.61 9.64 6.86
CA ALA A 126 -11.38 8.90 7.10
C ALA A 126 -11.45 8.07 8.38
N SER A 127 -12.09 8.58 9.44
CA SER A 127 -12.39 7.82 10.66
C SER A 127 -13.34 6.64 10.39
N ASP A 128 -14.42 6.88 9.63
CA ASP A 128 -15.38 5.83 9.29
C ASP A 128 -14.75 4.70 8.46
N LEU A 129 -13.90 5.05 7.49
CA LEU A 129 -13.18 4.07 6.68
C LEU A 129 -12.22 3.25 7.52
N ILE A 130 -11.48 3.87 8.44
CA ILE A 130 -10.61 3.14 9.38
C ILE A 130 -11.41 2.14 10.21
N PHE A 131 -12.53 2.57 10.80
CA PHE A 131 -13.40 1.70 11.58
C PHE A 131 -13.92 0.51 10.75
N GLN A 132 -14.39 0.77 9.53
CA GLN A 132 -14.86 -0.25 8.60
C GLN A 132 -13.77 -1.27 8.24
N ILE A 133 -12.55 -0.82 7.98
CA ILE A 133 -11.40 -1.69 7.67
C ILE A 133 -11.12 -2.64 8.83
N GLU A 134 -11.03 -2.11 10.05
CA GLU A 134 -10.70 -2.91 11.23
C GLU A 134 -11.82 -3.89 11.61
N GLU A 135 -13.08 -3.50 11.48
CA GLU A 135 -14.21 -4.42 11.67
C GLU A 135 -14.21 -5.55 10.63
N ILE A 136 -13.89 -5.26 9.37
CA ILE A 136 -13.76 -6.31 8.35
C ILE A 136 -12.59 -7.24 8.68
N LYS A 137 -11.44 -6.71 9.12
CA LYS A 137 -10.30 -7.53 9.56
C LYS A 137 -10.70 -8.52 10.65
N ASN A 138 -11.46 -8.08 11.65
CA ASN A 138 -11.98 -8.97 12.70
C ASN A 138 -12.84 -10.11 12.11
N ILE A 139 -13.75 -9.79 11.17
CA ILE A 139 -14.57 -10.80 10.48
C ILE A 139 -13.71 -11.79 9.69
N LEU A 140 -12.63 -11.31 9.05
CA LEU A 140 -11.73 -12.15 8.27
C LEU A 140 -10.86 -13.05 9.15
N ASP A 141 -10.37 -12.55 10.29
CA ASP A 141 -9.57 -13.31 11.25
C ASP A 141 -10.37 -14.48 11.85
N GLU A 142 -11.67 -14.27 12.13
CA GLU A 142 -12.59 -15.33 12.55
C GLU A 142 -12.85 -16.38 11.46
N GLN A 143 -12.62 -16.04 10.19
CA GLN A 143 -12.99 -16.85 9.04
C GLN A 143 -11.83 -17.04 8.03
N SER A 144 -10.64 -17.37 8.54
CA SER A 144 -9.36 -17.42 7.81
C SER A 144 -9.27 -18.30 6.55
N ARG A 145 -10.30 -19.09 6.20
CA ARG A 145 -10.37 -19.91 4.97
C ARG A 145 -11.49 -19.51 4.02
N SER A 146 -12.14 -18.37 4.26
CA SER A 146 -13.29 -17.96 3.46
C SER A 146 -12.89 -17.48 2.06
N LYS A 147 -13.75 -17.75 1.07
CA LYS A 147 -13.70 -17.04 -0.20
C LYS A 147 -14.51 -15.75 -0.09
N ILE A 148 -13.88 -14.63 -0.41
CA ILE A 148 -14.45 -13.30 -0.26
C ILE A 148 -14.90 -12.82 -1.62
N TYR A 149 -16.17 -12.50 -1.76
CA TYR A 149 -16.73 -11.88 -2.94
C TYR A 149 -17.05 -10.44 -2.61
N VAL A 150 -16.68 -9.50 -3.47
CA VAL A 150 -17.01 -8.09 -3.30
C VAL A 150 -17.78 -7.59 -4.49
N ASP A 151 -19.00 -7.13 -4.26
CA ASP A 151 -19.82 -6.46 -5.26
C ASP A 151 -19.67 -4.95 -5.14
N ILE A 152 -19.22 -4.33 -6.23
CA ILE A 152 -19.05 -2.88 -6.34
C ILE A 152 -20.14 -2.22 -7.22
N THR A 153 -21.20 -2.96 -7.53
CA THR A 153 -22.29 -2.49 -8.40
C THR A 153 -23.19 -1.48 -7.71
N GLY A 154 -23.47 -1.64 -6.43
CA GLY A 154 -24.49 -0.84 -5.77
C GLY A 154 -23.99 0.51 -5.25
N GLY A 155 -24.93 1.39 -4.91
CA GLY A 155 -24.68 2.60 -4.13
C GLY A 155 -23.97 3.74 -4.86
N LEU A 156 -23.63 4.77 -4.09
CA LEU A 156 -22.93 5.96 -4.57
C LEU A 156 -21.51 5.62 -5.03
N ARG A 157 -20.95 6.42 -5.94
CA ARG A 157 -19.60 6.16 -6.47
C ARG A 157 -18.51 6.24 -5.40
N ILE A 158 -18.71 7.07 -4.39
CA ILE A 158 -17.82 7.12 -3.23
C ILE A 158 -17.81 5.81 -2.44
N MET A 159 -18.96 5.13 -2.29
CA MET A 159 -19.00 3.82 -1.60
C MET A 159 -18.22 2.76 -2.38
N TYR A 160 -18.32 2.81 -3.70
CA TYR A 160 -17.50 1.98 -4.58
C TYR A 160 -16.01 2.20 -4.31
N MET A 161 -15.54 3.45 -4.33
CA MET A 161 -14.13 3.76 -4.12
C MET A 161 -13.67 3.44 -2.69
N SER A 162 -14.54 3.63 -1.70
CA SER A 162 -14.32 3.20 -0.32
C SER A 162 -14.09 1.69 -0.24
N LEU A 163 -14.97 0.89 -0.85
CA LEU A 163 -14.83 -0.56 -0.91
C LEU A 163 -13.52 -0.99 -1.58
N VAL A 164 -13.18 -0.38 -2.71
CA VAL A 164 -11.89 -0.63 -3.39
C VAL A 164 -10.72 -0.31 -2.48
N SER A 165 -10.77 0.81 -1.75
CA SER A 165 -9.70 1.24 -0.84
C SER A 165 -9.56 0.27 0.33
N ILE A 166 -10.69 -0.12 0.93
CA ILE A 166 -10.75 -1.13 1.99
C ILE A 166 -10.12 -2.42 1.50
N ILE A 167 -10.52 -2.93 0.33
CA ILE A 167 -9.98 -4.15 -0.26
C ILE A 167 -8.47 -4.05 -0.48
N ASN A 168 -8.01 -2.95 -1.08
CA ASN A 168 -6.59 -2.72 -1.32
C ASN A 168 -5.81 -2.80 0.00
N ILE A 169 -6.30 -2.12 1.05
CA ILE A 169 -5.70 -2.14 2.38
C ILE A 169 -5.73 -3.55 2.97
N LEU A 170 -6.84 -4.28 2.87
CA LEU A 170 -6.94 -5.66 3.36
C LEU A 170 -5.91 -6.57 2.68
N LYS A 171 -5.67 -6.45 1.37
CA LYS A 171 -4.63 -7.20 0.66
C LYS A 171 -3.22 -6.87 1.15
N MET A 172 -2.97 -5.63 1.60
CA MET A 172 -1.68 -5.27 2.22
C MET A 172 -1.43 -6.02 3.55
N TYR A 173 -2.48 -6.38 4.28
CA TYR A 173 -2.37 -7.08 5.57
C TYR A 173 -2.46 -8.60 5.45
N TYR A 174 -3.22 -9.09 4.48
CA TYR A 174 -3.49 -10.51 4.27
C TYR A 174 -2.97 -10.94 2.90
N SER A 175 -1.77 -11.53 2.88
CA SER A 175 -1.08 -11.97 1.66
C SER A 175 -1.84 -13.01 0.82
N GLN A 176 -2.79 -13.74 1.41
CA GLN A 176 -3.52 -14.83 0.74
C GLN A 176 -5.04 -14.71 0.87
N LEU A 177 -5.59 -13.52 0.61
CA LEU A 177 -7.05 -13.38 0.49
C LEU A 177 -7.54 -14.05 -0.80
N ASN A 178 -8.37 -15.08 -0.67
CA ASN A 178 -9.11 -15.65 -1.79
C ASN A 178 -10.28 -14.72 -2.16
N LEU A 179 -9.94 -13.63 -2.83
CA LEU A 179 -10.83 -12.51 -3.14
C LEU A 179 -11.32 -12.59 -4.58
N LYS A 180 -12.58 -12.22 -4.80
CA LYS A 180 -13.14 -11.98 -6.12
C LYS A 180 -13.97 -10.70 -6.13
N VAL A 181 -13.64 -9.75 -7.01
CA VAL A 181 -14.37 -8.49 -7.13
C VAL A 181 -15.22 -8.49 -8.40
N LEU A 182 -16.52 -8.28 -8.21
CA LEU A 182 -17.55 -8.37 -9.24
C LEU A 182 -18.19 -7.00 -9.46
N TYR A 183 -18.45 -6.69 -10.73
CA TYR A 183 -19.15 -5.48 -11.15
C TYR A 183 -20.18 -5.84 -12.20
N SER A 184 -21.40 -5.35 -12.03
CA SER A 184 -22.45 -5.47 -13.05
C SER A 184 -22.50 -4.17 -13.86
N GLN A 185 -21.96 -4.22 -15.08
CA GLN A 185 -21.99 -3.12 -16.03
C GLN A 185 -23.38 -3.01 -16.67
N ASN A 186 -23.91 -1.79 -16.74
CA ASN A 186 -25.16 -1.48 -17.41
C ASN A 186 -24.87 -0.67 -18.68
N ASP A 187 -24.58 -1.35 -19.79
CA ASP A 187 -24.50 -0.66 -21.08
C ASP A 187 -25.93 -0.42 -21.60
N ILE A 188 -26.25 0.85 -21.84
CA ILE A 188 -27.57 1.28 -22.32
C ILE A 188 -27.87 0.74 -23.72
N ASN A 189 -26.82 0.42 -24.50
CA ASN A 189 -26.94 -0.14 -25.85
C ASN A 189 -27.19 -1.65 -25.85
N THR A 190 -27.19 -2.29 -24.68
CA THR A 190 -27.39 -3.73 -24.54
C THR A 190 -28.69 -4.04 -23.79
N ASP A 191 -29.27 -5.18 -24.13
CA ASP A 191 -30.44 -5.77 -23.45
C ASP A 191 -30.05 -6.55 -22.19
N TYR A 192 -28.84 -6.38 -21.66
CA TYR A 192 -28.40 -7.09 -20.47
C TYR A 192 -27.53 -6.24 -19.55
N PHE A 193 -27.36 -6.73 -18.33
CA PHE A 193 -26.36 -6.30 -17.37
C PHE A 193 -25.24 -7.33 -17.37
N GLN A 194 -24.02 -6.92 -17.71
CA GLN A 194 -22.87 -7.83 -17.74
C GLN A 194 -22.19 -7.86 -16.37
N ILE A 195 -22.19 -9.02 -15.72
CA ILE A 195 -21.41 -9.26 -14.50
C ILE A 195 -19.99 -9.62 -14.92
N ILE A 196 -19.06 -8.69 -14.72
CA ILE A 196 -17.63 -8.84 -15.00
C ILE A 196 -16.84 -9.06 -13.71
N ASP A 197 -15.68 -9.70 -13.87
CA ASP A 197 -14.70 -9.95 -12.83
C ASP A 197 -13.54 -8.98 -13.01
N ILE A 198 -13.36 -8.07 -12.05
CA ILE A 198 -12.30 -7.06 -12.10
C ILE A 198 -11.16 -7.35 -11.12
N THR A 199 -11.10 -8.58 -10.58
CA THR A 199 -10.08 -8.98 -9.60
C THR A 199 -8.66 -8.75 -10.11
N ASN A 200 -8.41 -9.03 -11.40
CA ASN A 200 -7.11 -8.84 -12.04
C ASN A 200 -6.59 -7.39 -11.91
N VAL A 201 -7.48 -6.39 -11.86
CA VAL A 201 -7.07 -4.98 -11.71
C VAL A 201 -6.48 -4.73 -10.31
N LEU A 202 -7.04 -5.35 -9.27
CA LEU A 202 -6.49 -5.26 -7.91
C LEU A 202 -5.16 -5.99 -7.77
N GLU A 203 -4.97 -7.11 -8.47
CA GLU A 203 -3.67 -7.81 -8.51
C GLU A 203 -2.57 -6.92 -9.11
N LYS A 204 -2.93 -6.05 -10.07
CA LYS A 204 -2.01 -5.07 -10.66
C LYS A 204 -1.61 -3.98 -9.64
N LEU A 205 -2.52 -3.56 -8.75
CA LEU A 205 -2.19 -2.65 -7.64
C LEU A 205 -1.25 -3.31 -6.62
N ASP A 206 -1.44 -4.59 -6.30
CA ASP A 206 -0.51 -5.31 -5.43
C ASP A 206 0.90 -5.35 -6.05
N PHE A 207 0.97 -5.55 -7.38
CA PHE A 207 2.24 -5.50 -8.10
C PHE A 207 2.90 -4.13 -8.03
N VAL A 208 2.14 -3.06 -8.27
CA VAL A 208 2.55 -1.67 -8.09
C VAL A 208 3.16 -1.48 -6.68
N ASP A 209 2.45 -1.89 -5.63
CA ASP A 209 2.94 -1.75 -4.26
C ASP A 209 4.14 -2.63 -3.93
N ALA A 210 4.23 -3.83 -4.51
CA ALA A 210 5.35 -4.73 -4.37
C ALA A 210 6.62 -4.19 -5.05
N VAL A 211 6.49 -3.67 -6.27
CA VAL A 211 7.59 -2.96 -6.96
C VAL A 211 7.98 -1.72 -6.19
N SER A 212 7.04 -0.93 -5.69
CA SER A 212 7.34 0.23 -4.84
C SER A 212 8.15 -0.18 -3.60
N SER A 213 7.80 -1.30 -2.97
CA SER A 213 8.50 -1.81 -1.78
C SER A 213 9.91 -2.26 -2.13
N PHE A 214 10.08 -2.92 -3.27
CA PHE A 214 11.39 -3.31 -3.79
C PHE A 214 12.25 -2.11 -4.17
N THR A 215 11.70 -1.12 -4.88
CA THR A 215 12.48 0.06 -5.31
C THR A 215 12.90 0.91 -4.12
N LYS A 216 12.02 1.10 -3.13
CA LYS A 216 12.35 1.90 -1.93
C LYS A 216 13.24 1.14 -0.96
N TYR A 217 12.93 -0.12 -0.69
CA TYR A 217 13.44 -0.89 0.45
C TYR A 217 14.09 -2.23 0.07
N GLY A 218 14.12 -2.57 -1.22
CA GLY A 218 14.73 -3.80 -1.73
C GLY A 218 14.03 -5.09 -1.30
N SER A 219 12.85 -4.97 -0.72
CA SER A 219 12.03 -6.10 -0.32
C SER A 219 11.43 -6.79 -1.53
N ILE A 220 11.57 -8.11 -1.58
CA ILE A 220 10.94 -8.95 -2.58
C ILE A 220 9.76 -9.75 -2.01
N ASP A 221 9.45 -9.65 -0.72
CA ASP A 221 8.46 -10.52 -0.08
C ASP A 221 7.08 -10.40 -0.76
N LYS A 222 6.59 -9.18 -0.97
CA LYS A 222 5.35 -8.93 -1.71
C LYS A 222 5.44 -9.39 -3.17
N LEU A 223 6.64 -9.32 -3.77
CA LEU A 223 6.85 -9.80 -5.14
C LEU A 223 6.82 -11.33 -5.21
N ARG A 224 7.20 -12.07 -4.15
CA ARG A 224 7.16 -13.55 -4.07
C ARG A 224 5.78 -14.14 -4.26
N GLU A 225 4.75 -13.37 -3.98
CA GLU A 225 3.36 -13.80 -4.09
C GLU A 225 2.82 -13.67 -5.53
N ILE A 226 3.43 -12.81 -6.34
CA ILE A 226 2.86 -12.35 -7.63
C ILE A 226 3.82 -12.44 -8.83
N GLY A 227 5.12 -12.68 -8.61
CA GLY A 227 6.14 -12.64 -9.65
C GLY A 227 6.76 -14.00 -10.00
N ASN A 228 7.46 -14.05 -11.13
CA ASN A 228 8.22 -15.22 -11.58
C ASN A 228 9.34 -15.58 -10.59
N ARG A 229 9.27 -16.80 -10.02
CA ARG A 229 10.25 -17.29 -9.04
C ARG A 229 11.71 -17.13 -9.47
N ASP A 230 12.03 -17.34 -10.75
CA ASP A 230 13.40 -17.20 -11.25
C ASP A 230 13.87 -15.74 -11.22
N LEU A 231 13.01 -14.81 -11.64
CA LEU A 231 13.27 -13.37 -11.55
C LEU A 231 13.46 -12.95 -10.09
N LEU A 232 12.56 -13.39 -9.22
CA LEU A 232 12.57 -13.02 -7.80
C LEU A 232 13.79 -13.55 -7.05
N ASN A 233 14.19 -14.80 -7.33
CA ASN A 233 15.42 -15.35 -6.78
C ASN A 233 16.64 -14.53 -7.22
N LYS A 234 16.66 -14.04 -8.47
CA LYS A 234 17.72 -13.13 -8.94
C LYS A 234 17.63 -11.73 -8.38
N LEU A 235 16.44 -11.24 -8.03
CA LEU A 235 16.27 -9.95 -7.36
C LEU A 235 16.70 -9.98 -5.90
N ASP A 236 16.43 -11.09 -5.20
CA ASP A 236 16.99 -11.32 -3.87
C ASP A 236 18.53 -11.34 -3.94
N GLU A 237 19.06 -12.07 -4.94
CA GLU A 237 20.50 -12.13 -5.22
C GLU A 237 21.07 -10.72 -5.43
N PHE A 238 20.43 -9.93 -6.29
CA PHE A 238 20.79 -8.56 -6.57
C PHE A 238 20.76 -7.68 -5.31
N TYR A 239 19.70 -7.80 -4.50
CA TYR A 239 19.49 -6.98 -3.31
C TYR A 239 20.52 -7.22 -2.21
N ILE A 240 20.78 -8.48 -1.87
CA ILE A 240 21.79 -8.82 -0.86
C ILE A 240 23.18 -8.40 -1.35
N LYS A 241 23.52 -8.65 -2.63
CA LYS A 241 24.79 -8.18 -3.19
C LYS A 241 24.92 -6.65 -3.16
N LEU A 242 23.83 -5.90 -3.29
CA LEU A 242 23.82 -4.46 -3.10
C LEU A 242 24.11 -4.05 -1.65
N GLN A 243 23.48 -4.70 -0.67
CA GLN A 243 23.69 -4.38 0.76
C GLN A 243 25.13 -4.63 1.22
N PHE A 244 25.75 -5.70 0.74
CA PHE A 244 27.10 -6.11 1.08
C PHE A 244 28.15 -5.63 0.07
N ASN A 245 27.75 -4.88 -0.97
CA ASN A 245 28.65 -4.40 -2.02
C ASN A 245 29.52 -5.52 -2.67
N LEU A 246 28.92 -6.69 -2.92
CA LEU A 246 29.60 -7.87 -3.45
C LEU A 246 29.85 -7.79 -4.97
N LYS A 247 30.79 -8.59 -5.51
CA LYS A 247 31.09 -8.68 -6.95
C LYS A 247 29.95 -9.26 -7.81
N GLY A 248 30.06 -9.08 -9.13
CA GLY A 248 29.22 -9.78 -10.11
C GLY A 248 27.80 -9.21 -10.22
N ILE A 249 27.59 -7.96 -9.78
CA ILE A 249 26.28 -7.31 -9.89
C ILE A 249 25.91 -7.08 -11.37
N ASP A 250 26.89 -6.79 -12.22
CA ASP A 250 26.68 -6.71 -13.67
C ASP A 250 26.27 -8.04 -14.29
N ASP A 251 26.80 -9.16 -13.79
CA ASP A 251 26.45 -10.49 -14.28
C ASP A 251 25.07 -10.94 -13.80
N ILE A 252 24.69 -10.61 -12.56
CA ILE A 252 23.29 -10.76 -12.12
C ILE A 252 22.38 -9.94 -13.03
N TYR A 253 22.74 -8.71 -13.33
CA TYR A 253 21.93 -7.86 -14.22
C TYR A 253 21.80 -8.46 -15.62
N LYS A 254 22.90 -8.98 -16.20
CA LYS A 254 22.86 -9.74 -17.47
C LYS A 254 21.97 -10.99 -17.37
N LYS A 255 21.95 -11.68 -16.23
CA LYS A 255 21.07 -12.83 -16.00
C LYS A 255 19.61 -12.39 -15.90
N ILE A 256 19.30 -11.37 -15.10
CA ILE A 256 17.96 -10.79 -14.95
C ILE A 256 17.41 -10.41 -16.32
N THR A 257 18.17 -9.66 -17.13
CA THR A 257 17.72 -9.23 -18.46
C THR A 257 17.37 -10.40 -19.39
N LYS A 258 18.04 -11.54 -19.27
CA LYS A 258 17.81 -12.78 -20.04
C LYS A 258 16.64 -13.65 -19.56
N ILE A 259 16.06 -13.39 -18.38
CA ILE A 259 14.93 -14.20 -17.88
C ILE A 259 13.72 -13.95 -18.77
N ASN A 260 13.12 -15.00 -19.34
CA ASN A 260 11.85 -14.86 -20.06
C ASN A 260 10.75 -14.52 -19.05
N LEU A 261 10.12 -13.38 -19.27
CA LEU A 261 9.09 -12.86 -18.40
C LEU A 261 7.72 -13.33 -18.85
N LYS A 262 6.84 -13.52 -17.88
CA LYS A 262 5.48 -14.02 -18.14
C LYS A 262 4.48 -12.88 -18.32
N ASN A 263 4.82 -11.67 -17.86
CA ASN A 263 3.96 -10.50 -17.96
C ASN A 263 4.76 -9.20 -18.14
N GLU A 264 4.08 -8.13 -18.53
CA GLU A 264 4.69 -6.83 -18.81
C GLU A 264 5.14 -6.08 -17.56
N TYR A 265 4.50 -6.36 -16.42
CA TYR A 265 4.89 -5.89 -15.09
C TYR A 265 6.32 -6.27 -14.71
N GLU A 266 6.72 -7.50 -15.01
CA GLU A 266 8.09 -7.95 -14.85
C GLU A 266 9.05 -7.16 -15.77
N ASN A 267 8.61 -6.72 -16.95
CA ASN A 267 9.42 -5.88 -17.86
C ASN A 267 9.64 -4.49 -17.25
N ILE A 268 8.60 -3.91 -16.66
CA ILE A 268 8.70 -2.64 -15.92
C ILE A 268 9.69 -2.75 -14.77
N LEU A 269 9.62 -3.83 -13.98
CA LEU A 269 10.56 -4.10 -12.91
C LEU A 269 12.00 -4.21 -13.44
N LYS A 270 12.20 -4.90 -14.57
CA LYS A 270 13.50 -4.94 -15.27
C LYS A 270 14.01 -3.56 -15.65
N GLU A 271 13.19 -2.74 -16.30
CA GLU A 271 13.54 -1.36 -16.69
C GLU A 271 14.00 -0.54 -15.47
N LYS A 272 13.28 -0.63 -14.34
CA LYS A 272 13.68 0.08 -13.12
C LYS A 272 15.02 -0.39 -12.56
N ILE A 273 15.32 -1.68 -12.65
CA ILE A 273 16.63 -2.23 -12.26
C ILE A 273 17.74 -1.70 -13.19
N LYS A 274 17.44 -1.46 -14.48
CA LYS A 274 18.39 -0.82 -15.43
C LYS A 274 18.75 0.59 -14.99
N GLU A 275 17.75 1.37 -14.58
CA GLU A 275 17.97 2.72 -14.04
C GLU A 275 18.87 2.68 -12.79
N VAL A 276 18.56 1.78 -11.84
CA VAL A 276 19.38 1.57 -10.63
C VAL A 276 20.83 1.24 -10.98
N LYS A 277 21.08 0.42 -12.02
CA LYS A 277 22.43 0.11 -12.50
C LYS A 277 23.15 1.36 -13.02
N SER A 278 22.50 2.21 -13.81
CA SER A 278 23.13 3.43 -14.33
C SER A 278 23.55 4.40 -13.20
N LEU A 279 22.78 4.45 -12.12
CA LEU A 279 23.04 5.29 -10.95
C LEU A 279 24.28 4.89 -10.13
N LYS A 280 24.80 3.67 -10.32
CA LYS A 280 26.02 3.18 -9.65
C LYS A 280 27.31 3.83 -10.16
N ASN A 281 27.33 4.32 -11.39
CA ASN A 281 28.59 4.71 -12.02
C ASN A 281 29.17 6.06 -11.55
N GLU A 282 28.40 6.97 -10.94
CA GLU A 282 28.93 8.32 -10.63
C GLU A 282 29.10 8.66 -9.14
N LYS A 283 28.38 8.03 -8.20
CA LYS A 283 28.39 8.48 -6.78
C LYS A 283 28.27 7.41 -5.68
N TYR A 284 27.80 6.20 -6.00
CA TYR A 284 27.53 5.17 -4.98
C TYR A 284 28.79 4.43 -4.51
N HIS A 285 29.70 4.11 -5.44
CA HIS A 285 30.95 3.39 -5.13
C HIS A 285 31.90 4.15 -4.19
N ASN A 286 31.82 5.48 -4.15
CA ASN A 286 32.64 6.29 -3.25
C ASN A 286 31.98 6.57 -1.88
N LYS A 287 30.68 6.31 -1.70
CA LYS A 287 29.95 6.62 -0.45
C LYS A 287 29.55 5.41 0.40
N VAL A 288 29.30 4.24 -0.19
CA VAL A 288 29.11 2.98 0.59
C VAL A 288 30.45 2.44 1.09
N LYS A 289 31.57 3.00 0.59
CA LYS A 289 32.92 2.79 1.12
C LYS A 289 32.95 3.20 2.60
N ASN A 290 32.70 2.21 3.45
CA ASN A 290 32.93 2.20 4.88
C ASN A 290 32.05 3.08 5.78
N TYR A 291 30.72 3.02 5.76
CA TYR A 291 29.97 3.58 6.91
C TYR A 291 29.91 2.62 8.10
N GLY A 292 29.71 1.31 7.89
CA GLY A 292 29.87 0.30 8.96
C GLY A 292 31.31 0.22 9.47
N LEU A 293 32.29 0.31 8.56
CA LEU A 293 33.71 0.38 8.88
C LEU A 293 34.14 1.74 9.44
N GLU A 294 33.58 2.90 9.03
CA GLU A 294 33.85 4.20 9.69
C GLU A 294 33.21 4.27 11.07
N ILE A 295 32.02 3.70 11.28
CA ILE A 295 31.39 3.63 12.61
C ILE A 295 32.26 2.78 13.55
N VAL A 296 32.72 1.61 13.09
CA VAL A 296 33.64 0.74 13.85
C VAL A 296 35.00 1.42 14.05
N ASN A 297 35.62 1.94 12.98
CA ASN A 297 36.94 2.60 13.05
C ASN A 297 36.91 3.92 13.86
N LYS A 298 35.78 4.64 13.93
CA LYS A 298 35.65 5.85 14.80
C LYS A 298 35.24 5.52 16.23
N TYR A 299 34.53 4.42 16.48
CA TYR A 299 34.35 3.91 17.84
C TYR A 299 35.71 3.53 18.46
N GLU A 300 36.64 3.07 17.64
CA GLU A 300 38.02 2.80 18.03
C GLU A 300 38.89 4.07 18.18
N SER A 301 38.48 5.27 17.71
CA SER A 301 39.41 6.39 17.49
C SER A 301 39.18 7.76 18.15
N ASP A 302 38.07 8.10 18.84
CA ASP A 302 38.02 9.18 19.89
C ASP A 302 36.61 9.64 20.32
N ASN A 303 36.48 9.95 21.62
CA ASN A 303 35.24 10.28 22.34
C ASN A 303 34.68 11.72 22.19
N LYS A 304 35.14 12.55 21.23
CA LYS A 304 34.89 14.02 21.27
C LYS A 304 34.24 14.73 20.07
N LYS A 305 33.78 14.07 18.99
CA LYS A 305 33.18 14.77 17.83
C LYS A 305 31.86 14.17 17.32
N TYR A 306 30.79 14.31 18.10
CA TYR A 306 29.43 13.91 17.70
C TYR A 306 28.71 14.92 16.78
N LYS A 307 29.22 16.16 16.62
CA LYS A 307 28.50 17.23 15.90
C LYS A 307 28.55 17.13 14.37
N ASN A 308 29.66 16.67 13.78
CA ASN A 308 29.86 16.60 12.31
C ASN A 308 29.33 15.31 11.64
N LEU A 309 28.85 14.34 12.42
CA LEU A 309 28.27 13.10 11.89
C LEU A 309 26.82 13.29 11.44
N LYS A 310 26.09 14.23 12.03
CA LYS A 310 24.68 14.52 11.69
C LYS A 310 24.52 14.82 10.19
N ASP A 311 25.34 15.72 9.66
CA ASP A 311 25.24 16.19 8.27
C ASP A 311 25.82 15.23 7.20
N LYS A 312 26.57 14.20 7.62
CA LYS A 312 27.07 13.11 6.74
C LYS A 312 26.25 11.82 6.86
N ARG A 313 25.57 11.59 7.99
CA ARG A 313 24.69 10.44 8.28
C ARG A 313 23.41 10.48 7.44
N ASP A 314 22.87 11.68 7.17
CA ASP A 314 21.67 11.92 6.34
C ASP A 314 21.77 11.44 4.87
N LYS A 315 22.86 10.74 4.51
CA LYS A 315 23.16 10.21 3.17
C LYS A 315 23.30 8.69 3.12
N ILE A 316 23.06 7.93 4.20
CA ILE A 316 22.92 6.46 4.12
C ILE A 316 21.55 6.14 3.51
N VAL A 317 21.50 6.37 2.21
CA VAL A 317 20.39 6.05 1.35
C VAL A 317 20.52 4.58 1.00
N HIS A 318 19.51 3.79 1.36
CA HIS A 318 19.34 2.41 0.90
C HIS A 318 19.74 2.30 -0.59
N PRO A 319 20.45 1.25 -1.05
CA PRO A 319 21.12 1.23 -2.35
C PRO A 319 20.20 1.46 -3.56
N LEU A 320 18.88 1.29 -3.38
CA LEU A 320 17.84 1.55 -4.38
C LEU A 320 17.09 2.89 -4.18
N ASN A 321 17.26 3.52 -3.02
CA ASN A 321 16.41 4.59 -2.51
C ASN A 321 16.87 6.00 -2.94
N LYS A 322 17.41 6.15 -4.15
CA LYS A 322 17.91 7.47 -4.60
C LYS A 322 16.80 8.53 -4.70
N SER A 323 15.54 8.12 -4.70
CA SER A 323 14.36 9.00 -4.73
C SER A 323 13.60 9.12 -3.41
N GLY A 324 14.09 8.52 -2.33
CA GLY A 324 13.62 8.78 -0.97
C GLY A 324 14.11 10.12 -0.38
N LYS A 325 14.54 11.08 -1.21
CA LYS A 325 14.42 12.48 -0.81
C LYS A 325 12.92 12.68 -0.70
N TYR A 326 12.37 12.70 0.51
CA TYR A 326 11.02 13.19 0.75
C TYR A 326 10.88 14.47 -0.05
N ILE A 327 10.10 14.33 -1.11
CA ILE A 327 9.98 15.26 -2.19
C ILE A 327 9.58 16.64 -1.64
N GLU A 328 8.85 16.69 -0.52
CA GLU A 328 8.32 17.93 0.03
C GLU A 328 9.34 18.85 0.75
N ASN A 329 10.57 18.39 1.07
CA ASN A 329 11.47 19.14 1.97
C ASN A 329 12.89 19.39 1.44
N ASN A 330 13.15 19.24 0.13
CA ASN A 330 14.42 19.70 -0.46
C ASN A 330 14.27 21.11 -1.04
N ASP A 331 15.27 21.98 -0.81
CA ASP A 331 15.29 23.32 -1.41
C ASP A 331 15.25 23.28 -2.95
N GLU A 332 15.75 22.20 -3.56
CA GLU A 332 15.60 21.94 -5.01
C GLU A 332 14.12 21.75 -5.43
N TYR A 333 13.30 21.11 -4.59
CA TYR A 333 11.90 20.83 -4.90
C TYR A 333 11.01 22.05 -4.70
N ARG A 334 11.26 22.86 -3.66
CA ARG A 334 10.57 24.15 -3.46
C ARG A 334 10.75 25.11 -4.63
N ASN A 335 11.86 24.98 -5.36
CA ASN A 335 12.20 25.83 -6.51
C ASN A 335 11.87 25.18 -7.88
N SER A 336 11.25 24.00 -7.91
CA SER A 336 10.89 23.32 -9.17
C SER A 336 9.56 23.85 -9.71
N SER A 337 9.44 23.99 -11.03
CA SER A 337 8.18 24.39 -11.66
C SER A 337 7.12 23.30 -11.47
N LYS A 338 5.90 23.70 -11.11
CA LYS A 338 4.76 22.78 -10.96
C LYS A 338 3.85 22.86 -12.18
N ARG A 339 3.47 21.70 -12.68
CA ARG A 339 2.44 21.54 -13.71
C ARG A 339 1.30 20.72 -13.14
N LYS A 340 0.13 21.36 -13.03
CA LYS A 340 -1.10 20.73 -12.58
C LYS A 340 -1.85 20.15 -13.77
N ILE A 341 -2.23 18.89 -13.65
CA ILE A 341 -2.97 18.14 -14.66
C ILE A 341 -4.26 17.64 -14.05
N LEU A 342 -5.37 17.82 -14.75
CA LEU A 342 -6.64 17.15 -14.43
C LEU A 342 -6.87 16.01 -15.41
N ILE A 343 -7.25 14.86 -14.88
CA ILE A 343 -7.73 13.71 -15.65
C ILE A 343 -9.23 13.58 -15.45
N TRP A 344 -9.98 13.65 -16.55
CA TRP A 344 -11.44 13.52 -16.55
C TRP A 344 -11.87 12.40 -17.50
N ASN A 345 -12.96 11.71 -17.18
CA ASN A 345 -13.40 10.52 -17.91
C ASN A 345 -14.69 10.77 -18.69
N LEU A 346 -14.65 10.61 -20.01
CA LEU A 346 -15.81 10.68 -20.88
C LEU A 346 -16.62 9.37 -20.79
N GLY A 347 -17.89 9.50 -20.43
CA GLY A 347 -18.85 8.39 -20.51
C GLY A 347 -19.62 8.36 -21.82
N SER A 348 -20.49 7.36 -21.95
CA SER A 348 -21.31 7.13 -23.15
C SER A 348 -22.53 8.07 -23.30
N GLY A 349 -22.89 8.82 -22.25
CA GLY A 349 -24.10 9.67 -22.20
C GLY A 349 -25.42 8.89 -22.27
N GLU A 350 -26.55 9.54 -21.97
CA GLU A 350 -27.88 9.01 -22.30
C GLU A 350 -28.20 9.29 -23.78
N SER A 351 -28.94 8.37 -24.42
CA SER A 351 -29.21 8.34 -25.86
C SER A 351 -29.54 9.71 -26.47
N GLY A 352 -28.60 10.25 -27.26
CA GLY A 352 -28.81 11.39 -28.16
C GLY A 352 -28.95 12.77 -27.52
N LYS A 353 -28.87 12.90 -26.18
CA LYS A 353 -29.10 14.18 -25.48
C LYS A 353 -27.92 14.72 -24.67
N GLY A 354 -26.81 13.97 -24.58
CA GLY A 354 -25.65 14.38 -23.78
C GLY A 354 -25.91 14.26 -22.26
N TYR A 355 -25.07 14.92 -21.45
CA TYR A 355 -25.28 15.01 -20.00
C TYR A 355 -26.30 16.11 -19.66
N GLU A 356 -27.13 15.87 -18.65
CA GLU A 356 -28.04 16.90 -18.13
C GLU A 356 -27.24 18.05 -17.52
N LYS A 357 -27.69 19.29 -17.75
CA LYS A 357 -27.13 20.46 -17.09
C LYS A 357 -27.76 20.55 -15.70
N ILE A 358 -26.92 20.59 -14.66
CA ILE A 358 -27.39 20.70 -13.27
C ILE A 358 -26.55 21.73 -12.50
N PHE A 359 -27.09 22.24 -11.41
CA PHE A 359 -26.35 23.09 -10.50
C PHE A 359 -25.50 22.22 -9.56
N TYR A 360 -24.20 22.49 -9.49
CA TYR A 360 -23.27 21.88 -8.55
C TYR A 360 -22.77 22.92 -7.56
N GLU A 361 -22.84 22.58 -6.28
CA GLU A 361 -22.10 23.25 -5.23
C GLU A 361 -20.66 22.70 -5.18
N TYR A 362 -19.66 23.56 -5.11
CA TYR A 362 -18.26 23.15 -4.95
C TYR A 362 -17.48 24.13 -4.09
N LEU A 363 -16.30 23.70 -3.63
CA LEU A 363 -15.34 24.58 -2.98
C LEU A 363 -14.32 25.07 -4.01
N ASP A 364 -14.16 26.37 -4.14
CA ASP A 364 -13.11 26.98 -4.96
C ASP A 364 -11.71 26.75 -4.35
N ASN A 365 -10.67 27.25 -5.03
CA ASN A 365 -9.28 27.13 -4.56
C ASN A 365 -9.00 27.86 -3.24
N GLU A 366 -9.84 28.81 -2.85
CA GLU A 366 -9.75 29.54 -1.57
C GLU A 366 -10.57 28.88 -0.46
N GLY A 367 -11.26 27.77 -0.78
CA GLY A 367 -12.13 27.06 0.14
C GLY A 367 -13.50 27.73 0.35
N LYS A 368 -13.90 28.65 -0.54
CA LYS A 368 -15.23 29.26 -0.54
C LYS A 368 -16.21 28.40 -1.32
N LYS A 369 -17.44 28.35 -0.82
CA LYS A 369 -18.54 27.61 -1.42
C LYS A 369 -19.14 28.40 -2.57
N GLU A 370 -19.10 27.82 -3.76
CA GLU A 370 -19.61 28.39 -5.01
C GLU A 370 -20.64 27.46 -5.66
N ILE A 371 -21.48 28.02 -6.54
CA ILE A 371 -22.51 27.26 -7.28
C ILE A 371 -22.29 27.49 -8.78
N ILE A 372 -22.28 26.39 -9.55
CA ILE A 372 -22.11 26.43 -10.99
C ILE A 372 -23.10 25.52 -11.70
N GLU A 373 -23.71 26.02 -12.77
CA GLU A 373 -24.59 25.26 -13.62
C GLU A 373 -23.80 24.64 -14.79
N THR A 374 -23.53 23.34 -14.74
CA THR A 374 -22.68 22.66 -15.75
C THR A 374 -23.20 21.26 -16.09
N GLN A 375 -22.82 20.80 -17.29
CA GLN A 375 -22.99 19.41 -17.74
C GLN A 375 -21.76 18.55 -17.42
N TYR A 376 -20.59 19.17 -17.27
CA TYR A 376 -19.31 18.48 -17.10
C TYR A 376 -18.60 19.03 -15.87
N THR A 377 -18.33 18.16 -14.90
CA THR A 377 -17.76 18.55 -13.60
C THR A 377 -16.35 19.13 -13.66
N PHE A 378 -15.62 19.00 -14.78
CA PHE A 378 -14.31 19.64 -14.93
C PHE A 378 -14.39 21.11 -15.36
N GLU A 379 -15.52 21.57 -15.91
CA GLU A 379 -15.71 22.96 -16.38
C GLU A 379 -15.32 24.03 -15.34
N PRO A 380 -15.71 23.90 -14.05
CA PRO A 380 -15.40 24.92 -13.05
C PRO A 380 -13.89 25.08 -12.81
N TYR A 381 -13.11 24.05 -13.10
CA TYR A 381 -11.68 23.98 -12.76
C TYR A 381 -10.76 24.20 -13.96
N ILE A 382 -11.28 24.53 -15.16
CA ILE A 382 -10.47 24.63 -16.37
C ILE A 382 -9.28 25.57 -16.18
N GLU A 383 -9.46 26.69 -15.46
CA GLU A 383 -8.40 27.67 -15.21
C GLU A 383 -7.38 27.26 -14.15
N ASP A 384 -7.69 26.25 -13.33
CA ASP A 384 -6.85 25.80 -12.23
C ASP A 384 -5.73 24.85 -12.67
N TYR A 385 -5.87 24.28 -13.88
CA TYR A 385 -4.97 23.28 -14.42
C TYR A 385 -4.22 23.80 -15.65
N ASN A 386 -2.94 23.43 -15.74
CA ASN A 386 -2.14 23.72 -16.92
C ASN A 386 -2.62 22.89 -18.12
N GLN A 387 -3.06 21.65 -17.87
CA GLN A 387 -3.61 20.76 -18.88
C GLN A 387 -4.73 19.89 -18.31
N ILE A 388 -5.69 19.53 -19.16
CA ILE A 388 -6.76 18.59 -18.86
C ILE A 388 -6.71 17.48 -19.91
N TYR A 389 -6.65 16.24 -19.46
CA TYR A 389 -6.74 15.06 -20.33
C TYR A 389 -8.10 14.41 -20.15
N ILE A 390 -8.84 14.32 -21.25
CA ILE A 390 -10.14 13.66 -21.31
C ILE A 390 -9.92 12.26 -21.84
N PHE A 391 -10.07 11.27 -20.97
CA PHE A 391 -9.97 9.86 -21.30
C PHE A 391 -11.34 9.31 -21.67
N GLY A 392 -11.46 8.61 -22.78
CA GLY A 392 -12.72 7.99 -23.18
C GLY A 392 -12.52 6.83 -24.13
N LEU A 393 -13.55 5.99 -24.26
CA LEU A 393 -13.55 4.93 -25.27
C LEU A 393 -13.58 5.58 -26.66
N GLU A 394 -13.05 4.91 -27.68
CA GLU A 394 -13.24 5.34 -29.08
C GLU A 394 -14.74 5.56 -29.40
N THR A 395 -15.59 4.69 -28.89
CA THR A 395 -17.07 4.76 -29.01
C THR A 395 -17.72 5.81 -28.09
N GLY A 396 -16.92 6.59 -27.36
CA GLY A 396 -17.37 7.66 -26.49
C GLY A 396 -18.07 8.79 -27.26
N LYS A 397 -18.84 9.62 -26.56
CA LYS A 397 -19.58 10.74 -27.17
C LYS A 397 -18.72 12.00 -27.32
N TRP A 398 -17.61 11.86 -28.04
CA TRP A 398 -16.66 12.94 -28.31
C TRP A 398 -17.32 14.10 -29.07
N ASP A 399 -18.21 13.80 -30.02
CA ASP A 399 -18.90 14.81 -30.82
C ASP A 399 -19.77 15.74 -29.98
N ILE A 400 -20.54 15.18 -29.03
CA ILE A 400 -21.43 15.96 -28.15
C ILE A 400 -20.63 16.88 -27.23
N LEU A 401 -19.52 16.37 -26.68
CA LEU A 401 -18.59 17.17 -25.89
C LEU A 401 -18.02 18.32 -26.73
N THR A 402 -17.51 18.01 -27.93
CA THR A 402 -16.90 18.99 -28.83
C THR A 402 -17.89 20.06 -29.25
N GLU A 403 -19.11 19.68 -29.61
CA GLU A 403 -20.17 20.61 -30.04
C GLU A 403 -20.62 21.53 -28.92
N ASN A 404 -20.77 21.04 -27.68
CA ASN A 404 -21.12 21.88 -26.54
C ASN A 404 -20.07 22.97 -26.30
N PHE A 405 -18.78 22.61 -26.26
CA PHE A 405 -17.72 23.61 -26.08
C PHE A 405 -17.59 24.55 -27.27
N LYS A 406 -17.80 24.06 -28.50
CA LYS A 406 -17.85 24.91 -29.69
C LYS A 406 -18.96 25.98 -29.59
N ASN A 407 -20.13 25.62 -29.07
CA ASN A 407 -21.23 26.57 -28.84
C ASN A 407 -20.90 27.61 -27.75
N LYS A 408 -19.96 27.31 -26.86
CA LYS A 408 -19.39 28.25 -25.88
C LYS A 408 -18.20 29.06 -26.44
N GLY A 409 -17.89 28.94 -27.74
CA GLY A 409 -16.76 29.62 -28.37
C GLY A 409 -15.40 28.98 -28.12
N ILE A 410 -15.36 27.76 -27.58
CA ILE A 410 -14.13 27.03 -27.26
C ILE A 410 -13.97 25.87 -28.25
N MET A 411 -12.93 25.92 -29.09
CA MET A 411 -12.60 24.78 -29.94
C MET A 411 -11.84 23.72 -29.14
N LEU A 412 -12.32 22.46 -29.21
CA LEU A 412 -11.68 21.29 -28.61
C LEU A 412 -11.36 20.24 -29.69
N PRO A 413 -10.33 19.40 -29.48
CA PRO A 413 -9.28 19.56 -28.46
C PRO A 413 -8.40 20.79 -28.77
N ASN A 414 -7.67 21.30 -27.78
CA ASN A 414 -6.76 22.44 -27.95
C ASN A 414 -5.46 22.24 -27.14
N GLU A 415 -4.69 23.30 -26.91
CA GLU A 415 -3.44 23.20 -26.13
C GLU A 415 -3.67 22.82 -24.67
N LYS A 416 -4.78 23.26 -24.07
CA LYS A 416 -5.12 23.04 -22.67
C LYS A 416 -5.88 21.73 -22.45
N ILE A 417 -6.85 21.42 -23.32
CA ILE A 417 -7.70 20.23 -23.19
C ILE A 417 -7.35 19.23 -24.31
N LYS A 418 -6.82 18.07 -23.91
CA LYS A 418 -6.37 16.99 -24.80
C LYS A 418 -7.31 15.79 -24.73
N TYR A 419 -7.54 15.13 -25.86
CA TYR A 419 -8.32 13.91 -25.93
C TYR A 419 -7.39 12.70 -25.91
N VAL A 420 -7.71 11.72 -25.07
CA VAL A 420 -7.00 10.44 -25.00
C VAL A 420 -8.01 9.33 -25.25
N GLN A 421 -8.00 8.83 -26.49
CA GLN A 421 -8.85 7.72 -26.90
C GLN A 421 -8.19 6.38 -26.55
N ILE A 422 -8.99 5.54 -25.91
CA ILE A 422 -8.61 4.21 -25.41
C ILE A 422 -9.52 3.17 -26.04
N ASP A 423 -8.95 2.04 -26.46
CA ASP A 423 -9.72 0.97 -27.12
C ASP A 423 -10.36 0.08 -26.05
N ASN A 424 -9.61 -0.23 -25.00
CA ASN A 424 -10.07 -1.08 -23.90
C ASN A 424 -9.55 -0.61 -22.53
N PHE A 425 -10.42 0.00 -21.71
CA PHE A 425 -10.06 0.36 -20.33
C PHE A 425 -9.78 -0.86 -19.43
N GLY A 426 -10.22 -2.06 -19.79
CA GLY A 426 -9.87 -3.29 -19.07
C GLY A 426 -8.39 -3.63 -19.14
N ASP A 427 -7.68 -3.09 -20.13
CA ASP A 427 -6.24 -3.26 -20.28
C ASP A 427 -5.46 -2.10 -19.62
N VAL A 428 -5.15 -2.29 -18.34
CA VAL A 428 -4.30 -1.36 -17.55
C VAL A 428 -2.93 -1.13 -18.20
N ASP A 429 -2.41 -2.09 -18.99
CA ASP A 429 -1.09 -1.97 -19.59
C ASP A 429 -1.13 -1.03 -20.80
N GLU A 430 -2.13 -1.20 -21.66
CA GLU A 430 -2.44 -0.25 -22.74
C GLU A 430 -2.67 1.16 -22.17
N LEU A 431 -3.46 1.27 -21.10
CA LEU A 431 -3.73 2.52 -20.41
C LEU A 431 -2.46 3.19 -19.88
N TYR A 432 -1.58 2.44 -19.22
CA TYR A 432 -0.31 2.96 -18.72
C TYR A 432 0.57 3.48 -19.86
N LEU A 433 0.70 2.74 -20.97
CA LEU A 433 1.48 3.16 -22.12
C LEU A 433 0.92 4.43 -22.76
N LYS A 434 -0.41 4.54 -22.87
CA LYS A 434 -1.10 5.74 -23.33
C LYS A 434 -0.78 6.93 -22.42
N ILE A 435 -0.94 6.80 -21.10
CA ILE A 435 -0.58 7.85 -20.13
C ILE A 435 0.89 8.28 -20.31
N LYS A 436 1.81 7.32 -20.40
CA LYS A 436 3.24 7.59 -20.53
C LYS A 436 3.59 8.36 -21.80
N ASN A 437 2.90 8.06 -22.90
CA ASN A 437 3.13 8.73 -24.19
C ASN A 437 2.51 10.13 -24.24
N GLU A 438 1.34 10.31 -23.63
CA GLU A 438 0.61 11.58 -23.63
C GLU A 438 1.18 12.58 -22.61
N ILE A 439 1.56 12.12 -21.41
CA ILE A 439 2.05 12.99 -20.34
C ILE A 439 3.57 13.04 -20.36
N GLU A 440 4.11 14.07 -21.03
CA GLU A 440 5.55 14.34 -21.04
C GLU A 440 6.08 14.68 -19.62
N VAL A 441 7.10 13.95 -19.16
CA VAL A 441 7.76 14.13 -17.86
C VAL A 441 9.13 14.79 -18.03
N LYS A 442 9.27 16.06 -17.60
CA LYS A 442 10.53 16.81 -17.68
C LYS A 442 11.35 16.68 -16.38
N LYS A 443 12.68 16.53 -16.49
CA LYS A 443 13.61 16.24 -15.36
C LYS A 443 13.59 17.23 -14.17
N ARG A 444 13.05 18.44 -14.31
CA ARG A 444 13.02 19.49 -13.26
C ARG A 444 11.62 20.06 -13.02
N GLU A 445 10.60 19.34 -13.45
CA GLU A 445 9.19 19.73 -13.31
C GLU A 445 8.49 18.73 -12.40
N ILE A 446 7.60 19.23 -11.54
CA ILE A 446 6.71 18.43 -10.71
C ILE A 446 5.37 18.36 -11.43
N ILE A 447 4.86 17.16 -11.61
CA ILE A 447 3.54 16.95 -12.18
C ILE A 447 2.57 16.54 -11.07
N GLU A 448 1.63 17.42 -10.75
CA GLU A 448 0.55 17.15 -9.81
C GLU A 448 -0.69 16.75 -10.62
N ILE A 449 -1.14 15.50 -10.46
CA ILE A 449 -2.28 14.95 -11.17
C ILE A 449 -3.48 14.88 -10.22
N ASP A 450 -4.55 15.57 -10.57
CA ASP A 450 -5.86 15.41 -9.96
C ASP A 450 -6.77 14.61 -10.91
N MET A 451 -7.69 13.84 -10.34
CA MET A 451 -8.58 12.97 -11.10
C MET A 451 -10.04 13.22 -10.76
N ASP A 452 -10.89 13.37 -11.77
CA ASP A 452 -12.34 13.45 -11.61
C ASP A 452 -12.98 12.12 -12.05
N ILE A 453 -13.63 11.46 -11.10
CA ILE A 453 -14.28 10.16 -11.30
C ILE A 453 -15.78 10.27 -11.51
N THR A 454 -16.34 11.46 -11.69
CA THR A 454 -17.80 11.67 -11.71
C THR A 454 -18.49 10.95 -12.86
N HIS A 455 -17.91 11.03 -14.06
CA HIS A 455 -18.49 10.51 -15.29
C HIS A 455 -17.88 9.15 -15.69
N SER A 456 -18.43 8.50 -16.73
CA SER A 456 -18.08 7.15 -17.24
C SER A 456 -18.52 5.96 -16.38
N PHE A 457 -18.32 4.72 -16.86
CA PHE A 457 -18.57 3.48 -16.10
C PHE A 457 -17.61 3.33 -14.92
N ARG A 458 -17.96 2.55 -13.89
CA ARG A 458 -17.18 2.53 -12.63
C ARG A 458 -15.79 1.93 -12.76
N ASP A 459 -15.64 0.94 -13.64
CA ASP A 459 -14.38 0.26 -13.96
C ASP A 459 -13.34 1.19 -14.62
N ILE A 460 -13.78 2.11 -15.48
CA ILE A 460 -12.91 3.07 -16.19
C ILE A 460 -12.02 3.91 -15.27
N PRO A 461 -12.55 4.74 -14.34
CA PRO A 461 -11.73 5.57 -13.46
C PRO A 461 -10.85 4.74 -12.52
N PHE A 462 -11.24 3.51 -12.19
CA PHE A 462 -10.42 2.66 -11.34
C PHE A 462 -9.24 2.03 -12.06
N ASN A 463 -9.43 1.57 -13.29
CA ASN A 463 -8.34 1.07 -14.13
C ASN A 463 -7.38 2.22 -14.47
N LEU A 464 -7.91 3.42 -14.70
CA LEU A 464 -7.11 4.62 -14.93
C LEU A 464 -6.34 5.05 -13.67
N LEU A 465 -6.97 5.05 -12.49
CA LEU A 465 -6.27 5.29 -11.21
C LEU A 465 -5.13 4.29 -10.99
N THR A 466 -5.36 3.01 -11.28
CA THR A 466 -4.33 1.96 -11.18
C THR A 466 -3.15 2.24 -12.11
N SER A 467 -3.44 2.62 -13.36
CA SER A 467 -2.43 2.97 -14.36
C SER A 467 -1.65 4.24 -13.97
N LEU A 468 -2.32 5.23 -13.40
CA LEU A 468 -1.70 6.45 -12.89
C LEU A 468 -0.82 6.18 -11.67
N ARG A 469 -1.21 5.28 -10.77
CA ARG A 469 -0.36 4.86 -9.63
C ARG A 469 0.91 4.16 -10.13
N LEU A 470 0.81 3.35 -11.19
CA LEU A 470 1.98 2.78 -11.84
C LEU A 470 2.87 3.86 -12.47
N PHE A 471 2.27 4.86 -13.11
CA PHE A 471 2.99 6.00 -13.68
C PHE A 471 3.70 6.84 -12.61
N GLU A 472 3.05 7.13 -11.49
CA GLU A 472 3.61 7.79 -10.31
C GLU A 472 4.81 7.02 -9.72
N LEU A 473 4.71 5.68 -9.61
CA LEU A 473 5.82 4.87 -9.08
C LEU A 473 7.06 4.87 -9.95
N LEU A 474 6.90 5.01 -11.26
CA LEU A 474 8.01 4.93 -12.20
C LEU A 474 8.69 6.28 -12.40
N ASN A 475 7.99 7.38 -12.07
CA ASN A 475 8.47 8.75 -12.24
C ASN A 475 8.52 9.48 -10.90
N ASP A 476 9.73 9.74 -10.40
CA ASP A 476 9.95 10.35 -9.08
C ASP A 476 9.40 11.78 -8.93
N ASN A 477 8.94 12.41 -10.01
CA ASN A 477 8.44 13.79 -10.05
C ASN A 477 6.94 13.89 -10.41
N VAL A 478 6.24 12.76 -10.48
CA VAL A 478 4.78 12.70 -10.65
C VAL A 478 4.15 12.41 -9.31
N ILE A 479 3.05 13.09 -8.98
CA ILE A 479 2.28 12.87 -7.76
C ILE A 479 0.79 12.84 -8.12
N ILE A 480 0.08 11.81 -7.70
CA ILE A 480 -1.38 11.85 -7.72
C ILE A 480 -1.84 12.57 -6.46
N HIS A 481 -2.39 13.77 -6.64
CA HIS A 481 -2.63 14.72 -5.57
C HIS A 481 -4.05 14.62 -5.00
N SER A 482 -5.08 14.53 -5.85
CA SER A 482 -6.49 14.52 -5.42
C SER A 482 -7.38 13.65 -6.31
N ILE A 483 -8.52 13.24 -5.74
CA ILE A 483 -9.62 12.63 -6.47
C ILE A 483 -10.89 13.42 -6.17
N TYR A 484 -11.60 13.84 -7.20
CA TYR A 484 -12.85 14.59 -7.15
C TYR A 484 -14.03 13.72 -7.59
N TYR A 485 -15.19 13.97 -6.99
CA TYR A 485 -16.44 13.30 -7.31
C TYR A 485 -17.63 14.26 -7.17
N GLY A 486 -18.38 14.39 -8.24
CA GLY A 486 -19.66 15.07 -8.31
C GLY A 486 -20.81 14.11 -8.02
N GLU A 487 -21.64 14.45 -7.05
CA GLU A 487 -22.85 13.72 -6.69
C GLU A 487 -24.09 14.57 -6.94
N ARG A 488 -25.14 13.96 -7.48
CA ARG A 488 -26.48 14.56 -7.50
C ARG A 488 -27.20 14.20 -6.20
N ILE A 489 -27.56 15.20 -5.40
CA ILE A 489 -28.29 14.97 -4.15
C ILE A 489 -29.78 14.83 -4.47
N LEU A 490 -30.36 13.67 -4.14
CA LEU A 490 -31.80 13.43 -4.28
C LEU A 490 -32.59 14.40 -3.40
N ASN A 491 -33.64 15.02 -3.97
CA ASN A 491 -34.47 16.05 -3.34
C ASN A 491 -33.74 17.39 -3.05
N SER A 492 -32.62 17.64 -3.72
CA SER A 492 -31.94 18.92 -3.75
C SER A 492 -32.00 19.51 -5.16
N GLU A 493 -32.08 20.84 -5.25
CA GLU A 493 -31.88 21.58 -6.49
C GLU A 493 -30.42 21.56 -6.95
N TYR A 494 -29.49 21.30 -6.01
CA TYR A 494 -28.05 21.32 -6.20
C TYR A 494 -27.43 19.92 -5.99
N GLY A 495 -26.60 19.48 -6.93
CA GLY A 495 -25.57 18.48 -6.70
C GLY A 495 -24.37 19.10 -5.97
N SER A 496 -23.34 18.30 -5.73
CA SER A 496 -22.13 18.77 -5.06
C SER A 496 -20.88 18.07 -5.58
N ILE A 497 -19.75 18.78 -5.66
CA ILE A 497 -18.45 18.23 -6.06
C ILE A 497 -17.53 18.23 -4.85
N TYR A 498 -17.01 17.04 -4.51
CA TYR A 498 -16.19 16.82 -3.33
C TYR A 498 -14.82 16.28 -3.69
N LYS A 499 -13.80 16.70 -2.92
CA LYS A 499 -12.49 16.04 -2.87
C LYS A 499 -12.56 14.87 -1.90
N ILE A 500 -12.27 13.67 -2.37
CA ILE A 500 -12.36 12.46 -1.54
C ILE A 500 -11.01 12.15 -0.87
N PRO A 501 -10.95 11.84 0.45
CA PRO A 501 -9.70 11.58 1.16
C PRO A 501 -9.11 10.17 0.92
N ILE A 502 -9.52 9.44 -0.14
CA ILE A 502 -9.07 8.06 -0.42
C ILE A 502 -7.55 7.93 -0.46
N LEU A 503 -6.87 8.82 -1.21
CA LEU A 503 -5.42 8.75 -1.34
C LEU A 503 -4.72 8.96 0.01
N LYS A 504 -5.27 9.81 0.88
CA LYS A 504 -4.73 10.04 2.23
C LYS A 504 -4.80 8.76 3.06
N ILE A 505 -5.92 8.03 2.99
CA ILE A 505 -6.14 6.80 3.76
C ILE A 505 -5.26 5.66 3.22
N ILE A 506 -5.20 5.49 1.90
CA ILE A 506 -4.29 4.50 1.29
C ILE A 506 -2.85 4.78 1.68
N ASN A 507 -2.41 6.04 1.60
CA ASN A 507 -1.04 6.44 1.96
C ASN A 507 -0.76 6.28 3.47
N LEU A 508 -1.75 6.52 4.34
CA LEU A 508 -1.67 6.27 5.78
C LEU A 508 -1.39 4.79 6.06
N TYR A 509 -2.26 3.90 5.58
CA TYR A 509 -2.12 2.46 5.81
C TYR A 509 -0.86 1.89 5.16
N LYS A 510 -0.49 2.39 3.97
CA LYS A 510 0.79 2.07 3.35
C LYS A 510 1.97 2.45 4.21
N SER A 511 1.97 3.65 4.79
CA SER A 511 3.05 4.11 5.65
C SER A 511 3.12 3.34 6.98
N ILE A 512 1.97 2.96 7.55
CA ILE A 512 1.90 2.10 8.74
C ILE A 512 2.48 0.71 8.43
N ALA A 513 2.11 0.12 7.29
CA ALA A 513 2.63 -1.17 6.85
C ALA A 513 4.15 -1.10 6.58
N GLU A 514 4.63 -0.04 5.91
CA GLU A 514 6.05 0.16 5.66
C GLU A 514 6.85 0.32 6.98
N PHE A 515 6.30 0.99 8.00
CA PHE A 515 6.92 1.05 9.31
C PHE A 515 6.91 -0.31 10.02
N LYS A 516 5.79 -1.03 9.98
CA LYS A 516 5.66 -2.36 10.57
C LYS A 516 6.68 -3.34 9.96
N ASP A 517 6.80 -3.37 8.64
CA ASP A 517 7.59 -4.38 7.96
C ASP A 517 9.08 -3.97 7.93
N TYR A 518 9.38 -2.72 7.57
CA TYR A 518 10.75 -2.27 7.28
C TYR A 518 11.34 -1.33 8.34
N THR A 519 10.56 -0.94 9.36
CA THR A 519 10.96 0.07 10.34
C THR A 519 11.33 1.39 9.68
N LYS A 520 10.58 1.76 8.63
CA LYS A 520 10.78 3.00 7.86
C LYS A 520 9.65 3.97 8.10
N TYR A 521 10.02 5.18 8.50
CA TYR A 521 9.08 6.27 8.73
C TYR A 521 8.87 7.11 7.47
N THR A 522 7.64 7.63 7.30
CA THR A 522 7.30 8.55 6.23
C THR A 522 6.63 9.82 6.71
N ASN A 523 6.94 10.94 6.06
CA ASN A 523 6.30 12.23 6.37
C ASN A 523 4.82 12.25 5.97
N ALA A 524 4.38 11.31 5.12
CA ALA A 524 2.96 11.15 4.81
C ALA A 524 2.12 10.89 6.07
N LEU A 525 2.70 10.25 7.10
CA LEU A 525 2.04 10.06 8.40
C LEU A 525 1.74 11.41 9.08
N GLU A 526 2.69 12.36 9.05
CA GLU A 526 2.53 13.70 9.64
C GLU A 526 1.48 14.51 8.88
N ASN A 527 1.51 14.43 7.54
CA ASN A 527 0.61 15.19 6.66
C ASN A 527 -0.86 14.77 6.81
N THR A 528 -1.13 13.52 7.20
CA THR A 528 -2.51 13.07 7.39
C THR A 528 -3.16 13.67 8.63
N LYS A 529 -2.38 14.04 9.65
CA LYS A 529 -2.85 14.42 11.00
C LYS A 529 -3.76 13.37 11.67
N MET A 530 -3.75 12.13 11.19
CA MET A 530 -4.58 11.03 11.72
C MET A 530 -3.86 10.21 12.79
N ILE A 531 -2.53 10.29 12.85
CA ILE A 531 -1.72 9.66 13.90
C ILE A 531 -1.32 10.72 14.91
N ASP A 532 -1.43 10.36 16.19
CA ASP A 532 -1.00 11.18 17.32
C ASP A 532 0.46 11.65 17.12
N GLU A 533 0.70 12.93 17.37
CA GLU A 533 1.99 13.56 17.10
C GLU A 533 3.12 12.91 17.92
N LYS A 534 2.84 12.48 19.16
CA LYS A 534 3.83 11.81 20.01
C LYS A 534 4.18 10.45 19.41
N LEU A 535 3.19 9.67 18.96
CA LEU A 535 3.43 8.39 18.28
C LEU A 535 4.24 8.57 17.00
N SER A 536 3.86 9.52 16.14
CA SER A 536 4.58 9.84 14.90
C SER A 536 6.06 10.19 15.17
N LYS A 537 6.31 11.02 16.19
CA LYS A 537 7.67 11.37 16.63
C LYS A 537 8.47 10.16 17.12
N ILE A 538 7.84 9.25 17.86
CA ILE A 538 8.48 8.00 18.32
C ILE A 538 8.82 7.11 17.12
N MET A 539 7.90 6.92 16.17
CA MET A 539 8.16 6.14 14.95
C MET A 539 9.37 6.70 14.17
N ARG A 540 9.43 8.02 13.99
CA ARG A 540 10.57 8.68 13.33
C ARG A 540 11.88 8.39 14.05
N LYS A 541 11.93 8.58 15.38
CA LYS A 541 13.11 8.30 16.20
C LYS A 541 13.55 6.82 16.13
N ILE A 542 12.59 5.89 16.11
CA ILE A 542 12.86 4.45 15.95
C ILE A 542 13.47 4.19 14.57
N SER A 543 12.85 4.68 13.50
CA SER A 543 13.34 4.52 12.12
C SER A 543 14.78 5.02 11.97
N GLU A 544 15.10 6.18 12.54
CA GLU A 544 16.47 6.71 12.60
C GLU A 544 17.42 5.74 13.33
N ALA A 545 17.08 5.35 14.56
CA ALA A 545 17.94 4.52 15.38
C ALA A 545 18.19 3.12 14.77
N TYR A 546 17.18 2.51 14.15
CA TYR A 546 17.34 1.26 13.39
C TYR A 546 18.21 1.45 12.15
N THR A 547 18.10 2.59 11.45
CA THR A 547 18.95 2.86 10.28
C THR A 547 20.44 2.91 10.63
N TYR A 548 20.78 3.22 11.89
CA TYR A 548 22.17 3.34 12.37
C TYR A 548 22.60 2.30 13.41
N ASN A 549 21.81 1.26 13.68
CA ASN A 549 22.07 0.29 14.77
C ASN A 549 22.27 0.94 16.17
N GLU A 550 21.63 2.09 16.44
CA GLU A 550 21.75 2.81 17.71
C GLU A 550 20.83 2.22 18.80
N TYR A 551 21.09 0.98 19.21
CA TYR A 551 20.23 0.25 20.16
C TYR A 551 20.05 0.98 21.51
N LYS A 552 21.06 1.73 21.98
CA LYS A 552 20.96 2.57 23.20
C LYS A 552 19.90 3.66 23.06
N LYS A 553 19.84 4.31 21.89
CA LYS A 553 18.81 5.30 21.56
C LYS A 553 17.42 4.66 21.57
N ILE A 554 17.29 3.39 21.13
CA ILE A 554 16.01 2.65 21.24
C ILE A 554 15.60 2.44 22.70
N ILE A 555 16.53 2.14 23.61
CA ILE A 555 16.22 2.01 25.04
C ILE A 555 15.73 3.33 25.64
N GLU A 556 16.36 4.46 25.26
CA GLU A 556 15.90 5.80 25.66
C GLU A 556 14.49 6.10 25.12
N ILE A 557 14.25 5.77 23.85
CA ILE A 557 12.93 5.89 23.22
C ILE A 557 11.91 5.01 23.94
N SER A 558 12.28 3.80 24.39
CA SER A 558 11.39 2.91 25.14
C SER A 558 10.89 3.56 26.43
N LYS A 559 11.77 4.26 27.16
CA LYS A 559 11.39 5.01 28.38
C LYS A 559 10.51 6.22 28.08
N GLU A 560 10.67 6.85 26.91
CA GLU A 560 9.79 7.91 26.45
C GLU A 560 8.41 7.36 26.09
N PHE A 561 8.37 6.22 25.40
CA PHE A 561 7.15 5.55 24.97
C PHE A 561 6.29 5.04 26.13
N GLU A 562 6.90 4.54 27.21
CA GLU A 562 6.20 4.09 28.43
C GLU A 562 5.36 5.20 29.09
N LYS A 563 5.62 6.48 28.79
CA LYS A 563 4.85 7.62 29.32
C LYS A 563 3.58 7.91 28.53
N ILE A 564 3.37 7.25 27.38
CA ILE A 564 2.19 7.46 26.53
C ILE A 564 1.02 6.66 27.10
N ASN A 565 -0.05 7.35 27.49
CA ASN A 565 -1.29 6.71 27.94
C ASN A 565 -2.03 6.11 26.73
N ASN A 566 -2.12 4.79 26.66
CA ASN A 566 -2.79 4.10 25.55
C ASN A 566 -4.31 3.96 25.72
N LYS A 567 -4.88 4.29 26.89
CA LYS A 567 -6.31 4.11 27.16
C LYS A 567 -7.19 5.03 26.33
N GLU A 568 -6.73 6.26 26.13
CA GLU A 568 -7.44 7.35 25.42
C GLU A 568 -7.20 7.34 23.92
N LEU A 569 -6.31 6.48 23.41
CA LEU A 569 -6.05 6.40 21.99
C LEU A 569 -7.25 5.81 21.25
N ASP A 570 -7.56 6.41 20.10
CA ASP A 570 -8.49 5.84 19.14
C ASP A 570 -7.96 4.51 18.56
N LEU A 571 -8.76 3.88 17.72
CA LEU A 571 -8.45 2.56 17.17
C LEU A 571 -7.15 2.54 16.36
N ILE A 572 -6.92 3.51 15.48
CA ILE A 572 -5.73 3.55 14.62
C ILE A 572 -4.48 3.82 15.43
N ASN A 573 -4.55 4.73 16.40
CA ASN A 573 -3.43 5.06 17.26
C ASN A 573 -3.09 3.92 18.23
N LYS A 574 -4.07 3.14 18.68
CA LYS A 574 -3.82 1.87 19.41
C LYS A 574 -3.04 0.87 18.57
N LYS A 575 -3.41 0.68 17.30
CA LYS A 575 -2.66 -0.20 16.39
C LYS A 575 -1.24 0.29 16.13
N VAL A 576 -1.06 1.59 15.94
CA VAL A 576 0.28 2.18 15.80
C VAL A 576 1.10 1.99 17.09
N TYR A 577 0.48 2.17 18.26
CA TYR A 577 1.10 1.90 19.56
C TYR A 577 1.59 0.45 19.66
N GLU A 578 0.75 -0.53 19.33
CA GLU A 578 1.11 -1.96 19.31
C GLU A 578 2.30 -2.23 18.37
N ILE A 579 2.30 -1.64 17.17
CA ILE A 579 3.41 -1.79 16.21
C ILE A 579 4.71 -1.21 16.77
N ILE A 580 4.65 -0.03 17.40
CA ILE A 580 5.81 0.61 18.04
C ILE A 580 6.35 -0.27 19.15
N GLU A 581 5.49 -0.78 20.03
CA GLU A 581 5.86 -1.62 21.16
C GLU A 581 6.66 -2.85 20.70
N VAL A 582 6.20 -3.52 19.64
CA VAL A 582 6.90 -4.65 19.03
C VAL A 582 8.29 -4.26 18.55
N LYS A 583 8.55 -3.01 18.15
CA LYS A 583 9.87 -2.53 17.68
C LYS A 583 10.82 -2.09 18.78
N LEU A 584 10.37 -1.85 20.01
CA LEU A 584 11.21 -1.37 21.11
C LEU A 584 12.03 -2.47 21.82
N ILE A 585 13.15 -2.05 22.43
CA ILE A 585 13.93 -2.87 23.35
C ILE A 585 14.09 -2.16 24.70
N LYS A 586 14.10 -2.92 25.79
CA LYS A 586 13.97 -2.35 27.16
C LYS A 586 15.31 -2.05 27.84
N ASN A 587 16.34 -2.84 27.56
CA ASN A 587 17.65 -2.73 28.24
C ASN A 587 18.77 -3.40 27.42
N GLU A 588 20.00 -3.39 27.95
CA GLU A 588 21.18 -4.00 27.31
C GLU A 588 21.41 -5.48 27.65
N THR A 589 20.34 -6.21 28.04
CA THR A 589 20.46 -7.65 28.26
C THR A 589 20.77 -8.36 26.95
N TYR A 590 21.43 -9.52 27.06
CA TYR A 590 21.76 -10.32 25.89
C TYR A 590 20.53 -10.66 25.04
N GLU A 591 19.43 -11.05 25.69
CA GLU A 591 18.16 -11.37 25.03
C GLU A 591 17.58 -10.20 24.23
N GLU A 592 17.56 -8.99 24.83
CA GLU A 592 17.06 -7.78 24.15
C GLU A 592 17.97 -7.33 23.00
N LEU A 593 19.28 -7.54 23.11
CA LEU A 593 20.23 -7.28 22.01
C LEU A 593 20.03 -8.25 20.85
N ILE A 594 19.82 -9.54 21.13
CA ILE A 594 19.50 -10.53 20.09
C ILE A 594 18.13 -10.25 19.47
N LYS A 595 17.15 -9.83 20.27
CA LYS A 595 15.85 -9.35 19.77
C LYS A 595 16.02 -8.17 18.82
N PHE A 596 16.93 -7.23 19.10
CA PHE A 596 17.26 -6.14 18.18
C PHE A 596 17.87 -6.64 16.87
N VAL A 597 18.81 -7.60 16.91
CA VAL A 597 19.35 -8.25 15.69
C VAL A 597 18.24 -8.89 14.86
N ARG A 598 17.33 -9.64 15.51
CA ARG A 598 16.20 -10.28 14.83
C ARG A 598 15.33 -9.24 14.13
N LYS A 599 14.99 -8.15 14.81
CA LYS A 599 14.20 -7.07 14.21
C LYS A 599 14.90 -6.45 12.99
N GLN A 600 16.22 -6.26 13.03
CA GLN A 600 16.97 -5.80 11.85
C GLN A 600 16.88 -6.78 10.69
N LYS A 601 17.03 -8.08 10.97
CA LYS A 601 16.89 -9.14 9.96
C LYS A 601 15.47 -9.20 9.40
N ASP A 602 14.46 -9.11 10.25
CA ASP A 602 13.05 -9.20 9.87
C ASP A 602 12.66 -7.97 9.02
N SER A 603 13.22 -6.80 9.34
CA SER A 603 13.18 -5.60 8.49
C SER A 603 14.18 -5.62 7.32
N LYS A 604 14.74 -6.79 6.99
CA LYS A 604 15.60 -7.05 5.82
C LYS A 604 16.91 -6.28 5.78
N ASN A 605 17.35 -5.71 6.89
CA ASN A 605 18.65 -5.05 7.02
C ASN A 605 19.75 -6.08 7.35
N TYR A 606 19.98 -7.05 6.44
CA TYR A 606 20.87 -8.19 6.67
C TYR A 606 22.29 -7.78 7.02
N ALA A 607 22.83 -6.75 6.36
CA ALA A 607 24.14 -6.22 6.68
C ALA A 607 24.20 -5.67 8.11
N LEU A 608 23.24 -4.82 8.50
CA LEU A 608 23.18 -4.25 9.85
C LEU A 608 22.99 -5.33 10.93
N ALA A 609 22.15 -6.34 10.65
CA ALA A 609 21.97 -7.49 11.54
C ALA A 609 23.28 -8.26 11.72
N LEU A 610 24.00 -8.53 10.63
CA LEU A 610 25.31 -9.19 10.66
C LEU A 610 26.33 -8.43 11.51
N PHE A 611 26.51 -7.14 11.22
CA PHE A 611 27.49 -6.31 11.94
C PHE A 611 27.21 -6.30 13.44
N PHE A 612 25.95 -6.09 13.82
CA PHE A 612 25.57 -6.04 15.22
C PHE A 612 25.70 -7.40 15.93
N LEU A 613 25.41 -8.50 15.23
CA LEU A 613 25.58 -9.85 15.75
C LEU A 613 27.04 -10.17 16.07
N ILE A 614 27.97 -9.76 15.18
CA ILE A 614 29.41 -9.89 15.41
C ILE A 614 29.86 -9.07 16.63
N ASP A 615 29.28 -7.89 16.83
CA ASP A 615 29.60 -7.05 17.99
C ASP A 615 29.10 -7.66 19.30
N ILE A 616 27.89 -8.24 19.32
CA ILE A 616 27.38 -8.99 20.49
C ILE A 616 28.32 -10.16 20.81
N TYR A 617 28.72 -10.91 19.78
CA TYR A 617 29.65 -12.03 19.91
C TYR A 617 31.00 -11.58 20.52
N LYS A 618 31.58 -10.51 20.00
CA LYS A 618 32.85 -9.96 20.50
C LYS A 618 32.73 -9.44 21.92
N TYR A 619 31.84 -8.48 22.14
CA TYR A 619 31.86 -7.64 23.32
C TYR A 619 30.94 -8.12 24.44
N LYS A 620 29.90 -8.91 24.15
CA LYS A 620 28.99 -9.44 25.19
C LYS A 620 29.30 -10.89 25.55
N ILE A 621 29.58 -11.76 24.58
CA ILE A 621 29.93 -13.17 24.88
C ILE A 621 31.35 -13.28 25.42
N PHE A 622 32.34 -12.72 24.70
CA PHE A 622 33.74 -12.84 25.13
C PHE A 622 34.23 -11.69 26.04
N LYS A 623 33.46 -10.60 26.17
CA LYS A 623 33.79 -9.43 26.99
C LYS A 623 35.16 -8.85 26.65
N ILE A 624 35.47 -8.76 25.36
CA ILE A 624 36.70 -8.19 24.85
C ILE A 624 36.79 -6.71 25.22
N ASP A 625 37.98 -6.23 25.58
CA ASP A 625 38.24 -4.80 25.69
C ASP A 625 38.20 -4.16 24.29
N SER A 626 37.48 -3.05 24.15
CA SER A 626 37.49 -2.17 22.98
C SER A 626 38.88 -1.88 22.38
N LYS A 627 39.95 -1.97 23.18
CA LYS A 627 41.35 -1.77 22.75
C LYS A 627 42.02 -3.00 22.13
N GLU A 628 41.46 -4.20 22.27
CA GLU A 628 42.02 -5.41 21.67
C GLU A 628 41.81 -5.40 20.15
N LYS A 629 42.91 -5.43 19.38
CA LYS A 629 42.85 -5.51 17.92
C LYS A 629 42.07 -6.75 17.49
N SER A 630 41.12 -6.58 16.56
CA SER A 630 40.27 -7.67 16.04
C SER A 630 41.06 -8.92 15.59
N GLU A 631 42.27 -8.74 15.04
CA GLU A 631 43.11 -9.84 14.57
C GLU A 631 43.62 -10.75 15.72
N ASN A 632 43.91 -10.17 16.89
CA ASN A 632 44.27 -10.93 18.08
C ASN A 632 43.08 -11.71 18.65
N PHE A 633 41.89 -11.11 18.59
CA PHE A 633 40.66 -11.78 19.01
C PHE A 633 40.42 -13.07 18.23
N TYR A 634 40.42 -13.02 16.89
CA TYR A 634 40.16 -14.20 16.07
C TYR A 634 41.20 -15.31 16.27
N LYS A 635 42.48 -14.95 16.47
CA LYS A 635 43.53 -15.92 16.83
C LYS A 635 43.27 -16.63 18.15
N LYS A 636 42.82 -15.89 19.18
CA LYS A 636 42.48 -16.47 20.49
C LYS A 636 41.23 -17.35 20.42
N VAL A 637 40.23 -16.96 19.62
CA VAL A 637 39.02 -17.75 19.38
C VAL A 637 39.35 -19.07 18.68
N GLU A 638 40.22 -19.09 17.66
CA GLU A 638 40.65 -20.35 17.04
C GLU A 638 41.39 -21.26 18.03
N LYS A 639 42.22 -20.69 18.92
CA LYS A 639 42.83 -21.46 20.02
C LYS A 639 41.77 -22.03 20.98
N LEU A 640 40.64 -21.35 21.24
CA LEU A 640 39.54 -21.90 22.05
C LEU A 640 38.94 -23.14 21.39
N LYS A 641 38.70 -23.07 20.08
CA LYS A 641 38.13 -24.17 19.28
C LYS A 641 39.01 -25.42 19.34
N THR A 642 40.33 -25.27 19.20
CA THR A 642 41.27 -26.42 19.31
C THR A 642 41.28 -27.11 20.68
N LYS A 643 40.69 -26.48 21.72
CA LYS A 643 40.61 -27.04 23.07
C LYS A 643 39.30 -27.80 23.35
N ASN A 644 38.44 -28.04 22.35
CA ASN A 644 37.17 -28.79 22.43
C ASN A 644 36.35 -28.44 23.69
N ILE A 645 35.94 -27.18 23.80
CA ILE A 645 35.29 -26.65 25.02
C ILE A 645 33.87 -27.19 25.20
N ASP A 646 33.09 -27.20 24.13
CA ASP A 646 31.82 -27.89 23.93
C ASP A 646 31.31 -27.66 22.49
N ASN A 647 30.38 -28.50 22.03
CA ASN A 647 29.83 -28.41 20.67
C ASN A 647 29.13 -27.08 20.38
N LYS A 648 28.51 -26.43 21.39
CA LYS A 648 27.77 -25.18 21.20
C LYS A 648 28.70 -24.03 20.78
N ILE A 649 29.86 -23.89 21.44
CA ILE A 649 30.81 -22.84 21.11
C ILE A 649 31.53 -23.14 19.78
N ASP A 650 31.80 -24.40 19.48
CA ASP A 650 32.46 -24.79 18.23
C ASP A 650 31.57 -24.52 17.01
N GLU A 651 30.27 -24.85 17.10
CA GLU A 651 29.27 -24.48 16.09
C GLU A 651 29.16 -22.96 15.90
N LEU A 652 29.16 -22.21 17.01
CA LEU A 652 29.11 -20.75 16.98
C LEU A 652 30.35 -20.15 16.30
N ILE A 653 31.55 -20.58 16.69
CA ILE A 653 32.82 -20.10 16.12
C ILE A 653 32.87 -20.39 14.62
N ASN A 654 32.53 -21.62 14.22
CA ASN A 654 32.49 -22.01 12.81
C ASN A 654 31.54 -21.14 12.00
N SER A 655 30.35 -20.88 12.55
CA SER A 655 29.31 -20.12 11.85
C SER A 655 29.64 -18.62 11.81
N ILE A 656 30.25 -18.08 12.86
CA ILE A 656 30.67 -16.67 12.90
C ILE A 656 31.91 -16.40 12.05
N ASN A 657 32.85 -17.33 11.95
CA ASN A 657 33.99 -17.18 11.04
C ASN A 657 33.52 -17.06 9.59
N LYS A 658 32.56 -17.89 9.16
CA LYS A 658 31.91 -17.78 7.85
C LYS A 658 31.23 -16.42 7.64
N LEU A 659 30.55 -15.91 8.67
CA LEU A 659 29.96 -14.58 8.67
C LEU A 659 31.00 -13.45 8.60
N ASN A 660 32.16 -13.61 9.25
CA ASN A 660 33.25 -12.65 9.18
C ASN A 660 33.95 -12.64 7.83
N GLU A 661 34.05 -13.78 7.16
CA GLU A 661 34.52 -13.86 5.77
C GLU A 661 33.61 -13.00 4.87
N ILE A 662 32.28 -13.17 4.97
CA ILE A 662 31.30 -12.35 4.24
C ILE A 662 31.46 -10.86 4.58
N ARG A 663 31.64 -10.52 5.86
CA ARG A 663 31.86 -9.13 6.33
C ARG A 663 33.15 -8.54 5.73
N ASN A 664 34.24 -9.29 5.73
CA ASN A 664 35.54 -8.82 5.24
C ASN A 664 35.50 -8.66 3.71
N ASP A 665 34.86 -9.59 2.99
CA ASP A 665 34.64 -9.48 1.54
C ASP A 665 33.75 -8.27 1.19
N ALA A 666 32.77 -7.93 2.03
CA ALA A 666 31.96 -6.72 1.87
C ALA A 666 32.75 -5.42 2.12
N GLY A 667 33.76 -5.46 3.00
CA GLY A 667 34.63 -4.33 3.32
C GLY A 667 35.76 -4.09 2.29
N HIS A 668 36.13 -5.11 1.53
CA HIS A 668 37.14 -5.03 0.49
C HIS A 668 36.47 -5.04 -0.89
N ILE A 669 36.41 -3.88 -1.54
CA ILE A 669 35.94 -3.78 -2.93
C ILE A 669 36.73 -4.81 -3.76
N ASN A 670 36.00 -5.68 -4.45
CA ASN A 670 36.53 -6.59 -5.46
C ASN A 670 37.31 -7.85 -5.00
N THR A 671 36.89 -8.56 -3.96
CA THR A 671 37.45 -9.92 -3.69
C THR A 671 36.40 -11.04 -3.50
N ARG A 672 36.44 -12.01 -4.43
CA ARG A 672 35.89 -13.40 -4.46
C ARG A 672 34.37 -13.65 -4.64
N GLU A 673 34.07 -14.73 -5.38
CA GLU A 673 32.76 -15.16 -5.93
C GLU A 673 31.89 -16.03 -5.00
N ARG A 674 32.32 -16.32 -3.76
CA ARG A 674 31.83 -17.50 -3.01
C ARG A 674 30.45 -17.40 -2.32
N ASN A 675 29.79 -16.24 -2.30
CA ASN A 675 28.62 -16.06 -1.44
C ASN A 675 27.30 -16.13 -2.21
N ASP A 676 26.68 -17.31 -2.17
CA ASP A 676 25.25 -17.52 -2.51
C ASP A 676 24.36 -16.84 -1.45
N THR A 677 23.33 -16.16 -1.89
CA THR A 677 22.40 -15.40 -1.06
C THR A 677 21.58 -16.24 -0.09
N THR A 678 21.17 -17.44 -0.50
CA THR A 678 20.45 -18.37 0.39
C THR A 678 21.37 -18.80 1.53
N TYR A 679 22.67 -18.94 1.24
CA TYR A 679 23.67 -19.27 2.24
C TYR A 679 23.81 -18.19 3.31
N CYS A 680 23.90 -16.89 2.93
CA CYS A 680 24.02 -15.80 3.90
C CYS A 680 22.81 -15.68 4.84
N SER A 681 21.59 -15.73 4.30
CA SER A 681 20.36 -15.62 5.11
C SER A 681 20.19 -16.82 6.05
N ASN A 682 20.42 -18.04 5.55
CA ASN A 682 20.39 -19.25 6.35
C ASN A 682 21.48 -19.24 7.42
N LEU A 683 22.68 -18.76 7.09
CA LEU A 683 23.78 -18.64 8.04
C LEU A 683 23.47 -17.64 9.16
N LEU A 684 22.85 -16.50 8.85
CA LEU A 684 22.34 -15.56 9.86
C LEU A 684 21.30 -16.22 10.78
N ASN A 685 20.33 -16.95 10.22
CA ASN A 685 19.33 -17.68 11.03
C ASN A 685 19.99 -18.71 11.95
N ASN A 686 20.90 -19.52 11.41
CA ASN A 686 21.62 -20.53 12.17
C ASN A 686 22.41 -19.89 13.33
N VAL A 687 23.15 -18.81 13.07
CA VAL A 687 23.93 -18.13 14.11
C VAL A 687 23.01 -17.52 15.17
N ILE A 688 21.93 -16.86 14.78
CA ILE A 688 20.93 -16.33 15.72
C ILE A 688 20.37 -17.48 16.57
N GLU A 689 20.00 -18.61 15.97
CA GLU A 689 19.44 -19.77 16.68
C GLU A 689 20.43 -20.37 17.68
N ILE A 690 21.70 -20.56 17.29
CA ILE A 690 22.78 -21.03 18.17
C ILE A 690 22.95 -20.05 19.33
N MET A 691 23.04 -18.74 19.05
CA MET A 691 23.22 -17.70 20.06
C MET A 691 22.05 -17.65 21.05
N ASN A 692 20.82 -17.98 20.66
CA ASN A 692 19.68 -18.05 21.60
C ASN A 692 19.78 -19.20 22.60
N LYS A 693 20.55 -20.24 22.29
CA LYS A 693 20.73 -21.40 23.16
C LYS A 693 21.75 -21.14 24.27
N PHE A 694 22.35 -19.95 24.31
CA PHE A 694 23.37 -19.57 25.29
C PHE A 694 22.71 -18.95 26.52
N THR A 695 23.03 -19.51 27.68
CA THR A 695 22.64 -18.98 28.98
C THR A 695 23.67 -17.97 29.48
N LEU A 696 23.32 -17.20 30.52
CA LEU A 696 24.30 -16.34 31.21
C LEU A 696 25.51 -17.14 31.74
N GLN A 697 25.29 -18.38 32.20
CA GLN A 697 26.35 -19.27 32.67
C GLN A 697 27.31 -19.66 31.53
N ASP A 698 26.77 -19.93 30.33
CA ASP A 698 27.57 -20.21 29.15
C ASP A 698 28.45 -19.00 28.79
N ILE A 699 27.87 -17.80 28.78
CA ILE A 699 28.59 -16.54 28.51
C ILE A 699 29.74 -16.33 29.52
N GLU A 700 29.50 -16.53 30.82
CA GLU A 700 30.54 -16.42 31.84
C GLU A 700 31.64 -17.46 31.69
N LYS A 701 31.27 -18.72 31.41
CA LYS A 701 32.20 -19.82 31.16
C LYS A 701 33.12 -19.48 29.98
N TYR A 702 32.56 -19.00 28.87
CA TYR A 702 33.31 -18.71 27.65
C TYR A 702 34.20 -17.48 27.80
N SER A 703 33.69 -16.40 28.41
CA SER A 703 34.50 -15.21 28.71
C SER A 703 35.70 -15.54 29.60
N LYS A 704 35.51 -16.32 30.68
CA LYS A 704 36.62 -16.76 31.55
C LYS A 704 37.64 -17.62 30.81
N LYS A 705 37.19 -18.52 29.94
CA LYS A 705 38.10 -19.37 29.14
C LYS A 705 38.88 -18.55 28.11
N TYR A 706 38.24 -17.60 27.45
CA TYR A 706 38.88 -16.68 26.51
C TYR A 706 39.99 -15.85 27.18
N GLY A 707 39.70 -15.27 28.35
CA GLY A 707 40.69 -14.46 29.11
C GLY A 707 41.93 -15.23 29.55
N LYS A 708 41.89 -16.56 29.57
CA LYS A 708 43.05 -17.43 29.90
C LYS A 708 43.95 -17.74 28.71
N ILE A 709 43.59 -17.32 27.50
CA ILE A 709 44.39 -17.54 26.30
C ILE A 709 45.33 -16.35 26.09
N LYS A 710 46.62 -16.66 26.09
CA LYS A 710 47.69 -15.71 25.76
C LYS A 710 47.85 -15.54 24.25
#